data_AF-A0A960QL65-F1
#
_entry.id   AF-A0A960QL65-F1
#
_cell.length_a   1.000
_cell.length_b   1.000
_cell.length_c   1.000
_cell.angle_alpha   90.00
_cell.angle_beta   90.00
_cell.angle_gamma   90.00
#
_symmetry.space_group_name_H-M   'P 1'
#
loop_
_entity.id
_entity.type
_entity.pdbx_description
1 polymer ?
#
loop_
_entity_poly.entity_id
_entity_poly.type
_entity_poly.pdbx_seq_one_letter_code
_entity_poly.pdbx_strand_id
1 'polypeptide(L)'
;NAEQLEKLVKFLSEQAKAESKKLGIHEQETRAGRFFALHCSGYQIDTWQREDLSKLMEKLNRSDSAMTLYAEQFIAPTIKFYKRFMSSNFANFHSMFGKKQYSRTGTPKNWRCYHYLTQLLSHKGTEGESIHIMEKKIGPTSIHVLEESDPKPALRELIYRFFHTNPKALALIDLDPLCNNMSAEEVNEEFQRYIEEHRPELQGVVFYDRHKNLVIAEKGSSHTIPLSESTILPSKRISLFTHTQTTGSDIKQAEDAEAFLTVGENITLTDLAQAYDRMREARRGKQRVSIVMTKRAHHKICKMLEKSSDTTLTIRDIILLAIKNETKKLDPQYRLAASQLLSDIVSRAVRVKGDSAKTIEETIAIHRESKDLFIIETEVDPFETYGHVDLMLEPQVALKNLCQDLVGVISNCMYFSEEEKQALQNELKSVPLDYSTGKVHVYKKGKNILDHDRFLGQHAHQSQNQAQESENSQHTEVDTDNHINVSQKAAPASKVEYRKEDTHAPYKWPVDLDPFNIESYFQVNKPNAWTLSGAVPIYTFQDFVKLRKEVAFMADSLESIVYVTENFAQQRDNRMLGRRASSVKPFSESQTPLYKALVIQDSRSGTLEQKVLLLHKDEVKFWRDKLEELHRLGKSHPAIKLALYDFGTRSVEGDKIEQNAKFQRAIMQINFTMRGELSYSSEDQKSLQSWIEAAGPIQMRKAFEEIIHKERSVGCYQGSDVETTFFKAARVPLDMRIRV
;
A
#
# COMPACT_ATOMS: atom_id res chain seq x y z
N ASN A 1 14.31 19.10 -17.17
CA ASN A 1 14.98 20.04 -16.23
C ASN A 1 15.86 21.07 -16.93
N ALA A 2 16.82 20.70 -17.79
CA ALA A 2 17.72 21.66 -18.46
C ALA A 2 17.00 22.73 -19.29
N GLU A 3 16.01 22.33 -20.07
CA GLU A 3 15.21 23.23 -20.92
C GLU A 3 14.41 24.28 -20.13
N GLN A 4 13.99 23.96 -18.89
CA GLN A 4 13.25 24.89 -18.05
C GLN A 4 14.16 25.95 -17.40
N LEU A 5 15.38 25.58 -17.04
CA LEU A 5 16.37 26.51 -16.49
C LEU A 5 16.98 27.40 -17.58
N GLU A 6 17.13 26.87 -18.80
CA GLU A 6 17.50 27.67 -19.98
C GLU A 6 16.49 28.81 -20.21
N LYS A 7 15.19 28.58 -19.99
CA LYS A 7 14.16 29.63 -20.05
C LYS A 7 14.37 30.72 -19.00
N LEU A 8 14.73 30.37 -17.76
CA LEU A 8 15.00 31.35 -16.70
C LEU A 8 16.18 32.26 -17.03
N VAL A 9 17.28 31.66 -17.46
CA VAL A 9 18.50 32.41 -17.81
C VAL A 9 18.25 33.32 -19.00
N LYS A 10 17.51 32.85 -20.00
CA LYS A 10 17.11 33.66 -21.16
C LYS A 10 16.22 34.84 -20.75
N PHE A 11 15.23 34.61 -19.88
CA PHE A 11 14.36 35.66 -19.35
C PHE A 11 15.16 36.73 -18.59
N LEU A 12 16.07 36.32 -17.70
CA LEU A 12 16.93 37.24 -16.98
C LEU A 12 17.81 38.06 -17.95
N SER A 13 18.36 37.44 -19.00
CA SER A 13 19.16 38.13 -20.03
C SER A 13 18.32 39.16 -20.82
N GLU A 14 17.10 38.79 -21.22
CA GLU A 14 16.18 39.69 -21.91
C GLU A 14 15.75 40.87 -21.02
N GLN A 15 15.50 40.61 -19.73
CA GLN A 15 15.16 41.65 -18.77
C GLN A 15 16.34 42.59 -18.50
N ALA A 16 17.56 42.07 -18.37
CA ALA A 16 18.77 42.88 -18.21
C ALA A 16 18.99 43.80 -19.42
N LYS A 17 18.78 43.30 -20.65
CA LYS A 17 18.83 44.12 -21.88
C LYS A 17 17.81 45.26 -21.86
N ALA A 18 16.57 44.97 -21.46
CA ALA A 18 15.51 45.96 -21.39
C ALA A 18 15.79 47.05 -20.32
N GLU A 19 16.26 46.65 -19.14
CA GLU A 19 16.62 47.55 -18.04
C GLU A 19 17.84 48.41 -18.38
N SER A 20 18.87 47.81 -18.97
CA SER A 20 20.08 48.49 -19.46
C SER A 20 19.73 49.61 -20.43
N LYS A 21 18.90 49.30 -21.44
CA LYS A 21 18.43 50.29 -22.43
C LYS A 21 17.62 51.42 -21.80
N LYS A 22 16.82 51.13 -20.78
CA LYS A 22 15.96 52.11 -20.10
C LYS A 22 16.75 53.05 -19.17
N LEU A 23 17.74 52.52 -18.48
CA LEU A 23 18.48 53.24 -17.43
C LEU A 23 19.85 53.77 -17.89
N GLY A 24 20.32 53.36 -19.08
CA GLY A 24 21.63 53.76 -19.60
C GLY A 24 22.82 53.14 -18.84
N ILE A 25 22.61 51.98 -18.21
CA ILE A 25 23.61 51.27 -17.40
C ILE A 25 23.97 49.93 -18.04
N HIS A 26 25.12 49.35 -17.69
CA HIS A 26 25.53 48.06 -18.23
C HIS A 26 24.56 46.93 -17.81
N GLU A 27 24.37 45.89 -18.63
CA GLU A 27 23.45 44.78 -18.35
C GLU A 27 23.71 44.13 -16.98
N GLN A 28 24.97 44.06 -16.55
CA GLN A 28 25.33 43.50 -15.23
C GLN A 28 24.99 44.38 -14.03
N GLU A 29 24.78 45.68 -14.24
CA GLU A 29 24.40 46.63 -13.20
C GLU A 29 22.87 46.72 -13.03
N THR A 30 22.12 46.14 -13.96
CA THR A 30 20.66 46.02 -13.89
C THR A 30 20.23 45.13 -12.73
N ARG A 31 18.95 45.16 -12.38
CA ARG A 31 18.40 44.31 -11.31
C ARG A 31 18.53 42.83 -11.71
N ALA A 32 18.19 42.51 -12.96
CA ALA A 32 18.31 41.16 -13.49
C ALA A 32 19.77 40.69 -13.61
N GLY A 33 20.69 41.56 -14.05
CA GLY A 33 22.13 41.28 -14.11
C GLY A 33 22.75 41.00 -12.73
N ARG A 34 22.42 41.83 -11.73
CA ARG A 34 22.86 41.62 -10.34
C ARG A 34 22.27 40.34 -9.74
N PHE A 35 21.01 40.04 -10.03
CA PHE A 35 20.36 38.80 -9.59
C PHE A 35 21.08 37.57 -10.17
N PHE A 36 21.39 37.59 -11.47
CA PHE A 36 22.13 36.51 -12.11
C PHE A 36 23.55 36.37 -11.52
N ALA A 37 24.30 37.47 -11.37
CA ALA A 37 25.65 37.43 -10.80
C ALA A 37 25.68 36.92 -9.35
N LEU A 38 24.66 37.23 -8.56
CA LEU A 38 24.51 36.77 -7.18
C LEU A 38 24.32 35.25 -7.09
N HIS A 39 23.49 34.69 -7.97
CA HIS A 39 23.12 33.26 -7.91
C HIS A 39 23.97 32.36 -8.82
N CYS A 40 24.67 32.93 -9.80
CA CYS A 40 25.55 32.25 -10.75
C CYS A 40 26.98 32.78 -10.64
N SER A 41 27.56 32.72 -9.44
CA SER A 41 28.90 33.25 -9.17
C SER A 41 29.95 32.74 -10.19
N GLY A 42 30.77 33.65 -10.72
CA GLY A 42 31.76 33.34 -11.76
C GLY A 42 31.24 33.34 -13.20
N TYR A 43 29.97 33.67 -13.41
CA TYR A 43 29.37 33.86 -14.74
C TYR A 43 28.76 35.25 -14.88
N GLN A 44 28.78 35.82 -16.09
CA GLN A 44 28.04 37.03 -16.43
C GLN A 44 26.84 36.67 -17.33
N ILE A 45 25.81 37.50 -17.33
CA ILE A 45 24.52 37.18 -17.97
C ILE A 45 24.60 37.08 -19.50
N ASP A 46 25.68 37.58 -20.08
CA ASP A 46 25.98 37.73 -21.50
C ASP A 46 27.14 36.82 -21.99
N THR A 47 27.89 36.19 -21.09
CA THR A 47 29.10 35.42 -21.44
C THR A 47 28.99 33.90 -21.27
N TRP A 48 27.91 33.40 -20.66
CA TRP A 48 27.70 31.97 -20.49
C TRP A 48 27.44 31.25 -21.83
N GLN A 49 27.91 30.00 -21.94
CA GLN A 49 27.69 29.15 -23.11
C GLN A 49 26.77 27.96 -22.79
N ARG A 50 26.29 27.25 -23.82
CA ARG A 50 25.37 26.13 -23.63
C ARG A 50 26.00 24.99 -22.84
N GLU A 51 27.31 24.82 -22.94
CA GLU A 51 28.11 23.84 -22.20
C GLU A 51 28.17 24.14 -20.69
N ASP A 52 27.93 25.40 -20.28
CA ASP A 52 27.89 25.81 -18.87
C ASP A 52 26.54 25.53 -18.19
N LEU A 53 25.50 25.15 -18.95
CA LEU A 53 24.15 24.94 -18.43
C LEU A 53 24.13 23.97 -17.25
N SER A 54 24.85 22.85 -17.32
CA SER A 54 24.87 21.86 -16.22
C SER A 54 25.38 22.46 -14.90
N LYS A 55 26.38 23.35 -14.96
CA LYS A 55 26.96 24.02 -13.77
C LYS A 55 26.07 25.15 -13.27
N LEU A 56 25.50 25.93 -14.18
CA LEU A 56 24.51 26.96 -13.84
C LEU A 56 23.26 26.34 -13.20
N MET A 57 22.81 25.18 -13.69
CA MET A 57 21.70 24.42 -13.13
C MET A 57 21.98 23.99 -11.69
N GLU A 58 23.17 23.46 -11.39
CA GLU A 58 23.54 23.06 -10.03
C GLU A 58 23.47 24.26 -9.06
N LYS A 59 23.94 25.43 -9.50
CA LYS A 59 23.93 26.66 -8.69
C LYS A 59 22.52 27.22 -8.48
N LEU A 60 21.73 27.35 -9.56
CA LEU A 60 20.38 27.89 -9.51
C LEU A 60 19.42 27.00 -8.72
N ASN A 61 19.56 25.67 -8.81
CA ASN A 61 18.73 24.72 -8.04
C ASN A 61 19.03 24.74 -6.54
N ARG A 62 20.14 25.34 -6.10
CA ARG A 62 20.47 25.55 -4.68
C ARG A 62 20.01 26.91 -4.15
N SER A 63 19.39 27.74 -4.99
CA SER A 63 18.97 29.10 -4.63
C SER A 63 17.44 29.19 -4.54
N ASP A 64 16.93 29.36 -3.32
CA ASP A 64 15.50 29.56 -3.06
C ASP A 64 14.94 30.77 -3.81
N SER A 65 15.72 31.86 -3.91
CA SER A 65 15.33 33.06 -4.64
C SER A 65 15.21 32.82 -6.14
N ALA A 66 16.10 32.00 -6.72
CA ALA A 66 16.02 31.64 -8.15
C ALA A 66 14.82 30.72 -8.43
N MET A 67 14.57 29.77 -7.53
CA MET A 67 13.38 28.91 -7.60
C MET A 67 12.08 29.71 -7.48
N THR A 68 12.04 30.69 -6.58
CA THR A 68 10.89 31.58 -6.38
C THR A 68 10.64 32.42 -7.63
N LEU A 69 11.67 33.06 -8.17
CA LEU A 69 11.56 33.84 -9.40
C LEU A 69 11.08 32.98 -10.58
N TYR A 70 11.59 31.76 -10.71
CA TYR A 70 11.13 30.84 -11.74
C TYR A 70 9.64 30.50 -11.57
N ALA A 71 9.21 30.21 -10.35
CA ALA A 71 7.82 29.94 -10.04
C ALA A 71 6.93 31.14 -10.39
N GLU A 72 7.29 32.35 -9.99
CA GLU A 72 6.53 33.58 -10.26
C GLU A 72 6.39 33.90 -11.76
N GLN A 73 7.44 33.67 -12.55
CA GLN A 73 7.45 34.10 -13.96
C GLN A 73 6.93 33.04 -14.92
N PHE A 74 7.13 31.76 -14.62
CA PHE A 74 6.82 30.68 -15.57
C PHE A 74 5.76 29.70 -15.08
N ILE A 75 5.64 29.50 -13.77
CA ILE A 75 4.65 28.56 -13.22
C ILE A 75 3.35 29.32 -12.91
N ALA A 76 3.43 30.40 -12.13
CA ALA A 76 2.29 31.18 -11.68
C ALA A 76 1.38 31.66 -12.82
N PRO A 77 1.87 32.20 -13.94
CA PRO A 77 1.02 32.64 -15.05
C PRO A 77 0.34 31.49 -15.80
N THR A 78 0.84 30.26 -15.67
CA THR A 78 0.23 29.07 -16.29
C THR A 78 -0.90 28.49 -15.43
N ILE A 79 -0.97 28.88 -14.16
CA ILE A 79 -2.02 28.46 -13.24
C ILE A 79 -3.28 29.26 -13.57
N LYS A 80 -4.32 28.56 -14.03
CA LYS A 80 -5.62 29.16 -14.32
C LYS A 80 -6.44 29.30 -13.05
N PHE A 81 -6.91 30.51 -12.78
CA PHE A 81 -7.87 30.76 -11.71
C PHE A 81 -9.26 30.96 -12.26
N TYR A 82 -10.22 30.32 -11.60
CA TYR A 82 -11.63 30.49 -11.90
C TYR A 82 -12.24 31.33 -10.78
N LYS A 83 -12.86 32.47 -11.15
CA LYS A 83 -13.57 33.36 -10.21
C LYS A 83 -14.66 32.63 -9.42
N ARG A 84 -15.17 31.53 -9.98
CA ARG A 84 -16.14 30.64 -9.35
C ARG A 84 -15.70 29.22 -9.61
N PHE A 85 -15.59 28.43 -8.56
CA PHE A 85 -15.34 27.01 -8.69
C PHE A 85 -16.21 26.23 -7.71
N MET A 86 -16.58 25.02 -8.15
CA MET A 86 -17.29 24.09 -7.28
C MET A 86 -16.30 23.54 -6.26
N SER A 87 -16.69 23.58 -4.99
CA SER A 87 -15.91 23.03 -3.90
C SER A 87 -16.63 21.83 -3.29
N SER A 88 -15.84 20.80 -2.98
CA SER A 88 -16.25 19.68 -2.16
C SER A 88 -15.10 19.36 -1.21
N ASN A 89 -15.38 18.53 -0.21
CA ASN A 89 -14.38 18.05 0.74
C ASN A 89 -14.53 16.53 0.92
N PHE A 90 -13.60 15.91 1.65
CA PHE A 90 -13.63 14.46 1.86
C PHE A 90 -14.96 13.98 2.48
N ALA A 91 -15.47 14.67 3.50
CA ALA A 91 -16.74 14.30 4.13
C ALA A 91 -17.93 14.40 3.15
N ASN A 92 -18.01 15.49 2.40
CA ASN A 92 -19.00 15.72 1.35
C ASN A 92 -18.96 14.65 0.26
N PHE A 93 -17.77 14.31 -0.21
CA PHE A 93 -17.59 13.26 -1.21
C PHE A 93 -18.00 11.91 -0.65
N HIS A 94 -17.58 11.59 0.57
CA HIS A 94 -17.88 10.32 1.21
C HIS A 94 -19.39 10.13 1.44
N SER A 95 -20.10 11.17 1.88
CA SER A 95 -21.54 11.09 2.14
C SER A 95 -22.38 10.89 0.89
N MET A 96 -21.91 11.33 -0.29
CA MET A 96 -22.60 11.11 -1.58
C MET A 96 -22.71 9.62 -1.95
N PHE A 97 -21.83 8.75 -1.46
CA PHE A 97 -21.90 7.32 -1.75
C PHE A 97 -22.94 6.58 -0.90
N GLY A 98 -23.46 7.22 0.17
CA GLY A 98 -24.61 6.76 0.95
C GLY A 98 -24.48 5.41 1.66
N LYS A 99 -23.32 4.74 1.58
CA LYS A 99 -23.09 3.39 2.11
C LYS A 99 -22.05 3.42 3.21
N LYS A 100 -22.29 2.65 4.28
CA LYS A 100 -21.27 2.38 5.29
C LYS A 100 -20.03 1.76 4.62
N GLN A 101 -18.87 2.34 4.89
CA GLN A 101 -17.59 1.84 4.42
C GLN A 101 -16.85 1.20 5.57
N TYR A 102 -16.07 0.16 5.28
CA TYR A 102 -15.21 -0.47 6.26
C TYR A 102 -13.76 -0.14 5.90
N SER A 103 -13.06 0.51 6.83
CA SER A 103 -11.63 0.77 6.68
C SER A 103 -10.87 -0.10 7.67
N ARG A 104 -9.83 -0.81 7.22
CA ARG A 104 -8.94 -1.58 8.09
C ARG A 104 -7.65 -0.80 8.29
N THR A 105 -7.21 -0.66 9.52
CA THR A 105 -5.89 -0.09 9.83
C THR A 105 -5.31 -0.78 11.06
N GLY A 106 -4.01 -1.06 11.01
CA GLY A 106 -3.26 -1.55 12.16
C GLY A 106 -2.97 -0.47 13.20
N THR A 107 -3.08 0.80 12.82
CA THR A 107 -2.72 1.97 13.63
C THR A 107 -3.79 3.05 13.52
N PRO A 108 -4.93 2.91 14.21
CA PRO A 108 -6.11 3.79 14.11
C PRO A 108 -5.92 5.16 14.77
N LYS A 109 -4.70 5.70 14.79
CA LYS A 109 -4.36 6.92 15.55
C LYS A 109 -5.20 8.13 15.15
N ASN A 110 -5.52 8.29 13.87
CA ASN A 110 -6.33 9.39 13.35
C ASN A 110 -7.82 9.01 13.20
N TRP A 111 -8.35 8.09 14.01
CA TRP A 111 -9.73 7.58 13.86
C TRP A 111 -10.82 8.66 13.81
N ARG A 112 -10.61 9.82 14.45
CA ARG A 112 -11.53 10.97 14.40
C ARG A 112 -11.54 11.72 13.06
N CYS A 113 -10.54 11.48 12.20
CA CYS A 113 -10.51 12.05 10.85
C CYS A 113 -11.42 11.32 9.87
N TYR A 114 -11.87 10.10 10.22
CA TYR A 114 -12.72 9.32 9.34
C TYR A 114 -14.16 9.83 9.39
N HIS A 115 -14.82 9.75 8.25
CA HIS A 115 -16.23 10.07 8.14
C HIS A 115 -17.08 9.13 9.01
N TYR A 116 -18.22 9.59 9.53
CA TYR A 116 -19.08 8.79 10.43
C TYR A 116 -19.67 7.52 9.76
N LEU A 117 -19.75 7.50 8.44
CA LEU A 117 -20.12 6.31 7.66
C LEU A 117 -18.97 5.29 7.54
N THR A 118 -17.75 5.67 7.91
CA THR A 118 -16.60 4.76 7.95
C THR A 118 -16.56 4.03 9.29
N GLN A 119 -16.80 2.74 9.25
CA GLN A 119 -16.52 1.85 10.36
C GLN A 119 -15.05 1.42 10.30
N LEU A 120 -14.26 1.92 11.26
CA LEU A 120 -12.88 1.51 11.41
C LEU A 120 -12.82 0.12 12.06
N LEU A 121 -12.24 -0.82 11.32
CA LEU A 121 -11.93 -2.17 11.77
C LEU A 121 -10.46 -2.20 12.18
N SER A 122 -10.19 -1.99 13.46
CA SER A 122 -8.86 -2.15 14.06
C SER A 122 -8.80 -3.40 14.93
N HIS A 123 -7.62 -4.01 15.02
CA HIS A 123 -7.40 -5.06 16.00
C HIS A 123 -7.35 -4.41 17.39
N LYS A 124 -8.31 -4.73 18.25
CA LYS A 124 -8.43 -4.10 19.56
C LYS A 124 -7.18 -4.38 20.39
N GLY A 125 -6.58 -3.32 20.92
CA GLY A 125 -5.53 -3.40 21.93
C GLY A 125 -4.10 -3.60 21.41
N THR A 126 -3.84 -3.59 20.10
CA THR A 126 -2.48 -3.82 19.57
C THR A 126 -1.43 -2.87 20.14
N GLU A 127 -1.69 -1.55 20.11
CA GLU A 127 -0.80 -0.53 20.69
C GLU A 127 -0.74 -0.61 22.23
N GLY A 128 -1.89 -0.86 22.86
CA GLY A 128 -1.98 -1.05 24.32
C GLY A 128 -1.17 -2.26 24.80
N GLU A 129 -1.13 -3.33 24.00
CA GLU A 129 -0.32 -4.51 24.25
C GLU A 129 1.18 -4.20 24.10
N SER A 130 1.58 -3.46 23.05
CA SER A 130 2.96 -3.00 22.89
C SER A 130 3.41 -2.16 24.09
N ILE A 131 2.57 -1.20 24.52
CA ILE A 131 2.81 -0.38 25.72
C ILE A 131 2.98 -1.25 26.96
N HIS A 132 2.02 -2.16 27.20
CA HIS A 132 2.06 -3.04 28.37
C HIS A 132 3.33 -3.89 28.42
N ILE A 133 3.74 -4.45 27.28
CA ILE A 133 4.93 -5.28 27.19
C ILE A 133 6.20 -4.43 27.37
N MET A 134 6.25 -3.23 26.78
CA MET A 134 7.35 -2.28 26.99
C MET A 134 7.50 -1.92 28.47
N GLU A 135 6.41 -1.56 29.15
CA GLU A 135 6.43 -1.26 30.59
C GLU A 135 6.90 -2.45 31.45
N LYS A 136 6.54 -3.67 31.04
CA LYS A 136 6.93 -4.89 31.77
C LYS A 136 8.39 -5.28 31.54
N LYS A 137 8.93 -5.06 30.35
CA LYS A 137 10.23 -5.58 29.91
C LYS A 137 11.35 -4.55 29.94
N ILE A 138 11.06 -3.29 29.70
CA ILE A 138 12.06 -2.23 29.63
C ILE A 138 12.17 -1.60 31.02
N GLY A 139 13.11 -2.11 31.80
CA GLY A 139 13.46 -1.54 33.09
C GLY A 139 14.38 -0.32 32.96
N PRO A 140 14.63 0.42 34.06
CA PRO A 140 15.55 1.57 34.07
C PRO A 140 16.97 1.24 33.57
N THR A 141 17.43 0.00 33.78
CA THR A 141 18.75 -0.46 33.33
C THR A 141 18.83 -0.73 31.83
N SER A 142 17.70 -0.77 31.13
CA SER A 142 17.60 -0.99 29.68
C SER A 142 17.39 0.33 28.92
N ILE A 143 17.59 1.47 29.58
CA ILE A 143 17.52 2.80 28.99
C ILE A 143 18.91 3.42 29.12
N HIS A 144 19.50 3.75 27.99
CA HIS A 144 20.89 4.18 27.90
C HIS A 144 21.01 5.55 27.27
N VAL A 145 21.88 6.37 27.84
CA VAL A 145 22.25 7.68 27.30
C VAL A 145 23.69 7.58 26.80
N LEU A 146 23.88 7.88 25.51
CA LEU A 146 25.19 8.04 24.89
C LEU A 146 25.77 9.41 25.27
N GLU A 147 27.05 9.47 25.57
CA GLU A 147 27.72 10.74 25.86
C GLU A 147 27.89 11.57 24.58
N GLU A 148 28.18 10.89 23.47
CA GLU A 148 28.31 11.51 22.16
C GLU A 148 26.95 11.95 21.60
N SER A 149 26.94 13.10 20.92
CA SER A 149 25.75 13.65 20.27
C SER A 149 25.88 13.76 18.75
N ASP A 150 27.09 13.63 18.21
CA ASP A 150 27.32 13.61 16.78
C ASP A 150 27.05 12.21 16.20
N PRO A 151 26.41 12.07 15.02
CA PRO A 151 25.94 10.80 14.49
C PRO A 151 26.97 9.66 14.49
N LYS A 152 28.14 9.91 13.87
CA LYS A 152 29.18 8.89 13.67
C LYS A 152 29.90 8.52 14.98
N PRO A 153 30.35 9.47 15.83
CA PRO A 153 30.85 9.15 17.16
C PRO A 153 29.84 8.41 18.04
N ALA A 154 28.58 8.82 18.03
CA ALA A 154 27.54 8.19 18.85
C ALA A 154 27.20 6.77 18.37
N LEU A 155 27.19 6.52 17.05
CA LEU A 155 27.07 5.17 16.51
C LEU A 155 28.23 4.27 16.98
N ARG A 156 29.46 4.78 16.96
CA ARG A 156 30.63 4.03 17.46
C ARG A 156 30.53 3.76 18.95
N GLU A 157 30.15 4.76 19.77
CA GLU A 157 29.92 4.55 21.19
C GLU A 157 28.88 3.43 21.41
N LEU A 158 27.76 3.48 20.70
CA LEU A 158 26.70 2.47 20.77
C LEU A 158 27.23 1.07 20.42
N ILE A 159 27.98 0.94 19.33
CA ILE A 159 28.59 -0.33 18.89
C ILE A 159 29.55 -0.88 19.96
N TYR A 160 30.54 -0.09 20.38
CA TYR A 160 31.58 -0.57 21.29
C TYR A 160 31.09 -0.75 22.74
N ARG A 161 30.11 0.03 23.18
CA ARG A 161 29.57 -0.07 24.53
C ARG A 161 28.58 -1.22 24.67
N PHE A 162 27.76 -1.46 23.64
CA PHE A 162 26.62 -2.37 23.74
C PHE A 162 26.72 -3.59 22.81
N PHE A 163 27.07 -3.42 21.53
CA PHE A 163 27.21 -4.57 20.62
C PHE A 163 28.43 -5.44 20.96
N HIS A 164 29.48 -4.85 21.52
CA HIS A 164 30.69 -5.56 21.95
C HIS A 164 30.51 -6.37 23.22
N THR A 165 29.78 -5.84 24.19
CA THR A 165 29.61 -6.48 25.50
C THR A 165 28.46 -7.48 25.52
N ASN A 166 27.58 -7.46 24.52
CA ASN A 166 26.40 -8.31 24.43
C ASN A 166 26.39 -9.13 23.12
N PRO A 167 26.72 -10.44 23.16
CA PRO A 167 26.68 -11.29 21.97
C PRO A 167 25.30 -11.37 21.30
N LYS A 168 24.22 -11.11 22.05
CA LYS A 168 22.84 -11.14 21.56
C LYS A 168 22.40 -9.81 20.93
N ALA A 169 23.22 -8.77 20.98
CA ALA A 169 23.00 -7.52 20.27
C ALA A 169 23.11 -7.77 18.76
N LEU A 170 21.95 -7.88 18.10
CA LEU A 170 21.86 -8.29 16.70
C LEU A 170 20.97 -7.35 15.87
N ALA A 171 20.42 -6.29 16.47
CA ALA A 171 19.61 -5.33 15.74
C ALA A 171 19.81 -3.90 16.25
N LEU A 172 19.90 -2.96 15.31
CA LEU A 172 19.80 -1.53 15.56
C LEU A 172 18.52 -1.04 14.90
N ILE A 173 17.64 -0.42 15.67
CA ILE A 173 16.39 0.18 15.19
C ILE A 173 16.48 1.69 15.39
N ASP A 174 16.76 2.39 14.31
CA ASP A 174 17.05 3.82 14.32
C ASP A 174 15.75 4.66 14.18
N LEU A 175 15.00 4.79 15.28
CA LEU A 175 13.71 5.48 15.32
C LEU A 175 13.83 6.99 15.56
N ASP A 176 14.87 7.48 16.22
CA ASP A 176 15.25 8.88 16.12
C ASP A 176 16.61 8.89 15.49
N PRO A 177 16.77 9.45 14.28
CA PRO A 177 17.89 9.14 13.40
C PRO A 177 19.20 9.52 14.07
N LEU A 178 19.78 8.60 14.83
CA LEU A 178 21.11 8.68 15.38
C LEU A 178 22.08 8.74 14.20
N CYS A 179 21.75 7.99 13.16
CA CYS A 179 22.45 7.96 11.89
C CYS A 179 21.95 9.06 10.92
N ASN A 180 21.34 10.15 11.40
CA ASN A 180 20.94 11.25 10.51
C ASN A 180 22.16 11.77 9.72
N ASN A 181 21.97 12.05 8.43
CA ASN A 181 23.03 12.41 7.49
C ASN A 181 24.09 11.32 7.25
N MET A 182 23.85 10.08 7.68
CA MET A 182 24.61 8.91 7.24
C MET A 182 23.77 8.10 6.25
N SER A 183 24.38 7.61 5.18
CA SER A 183 23.73 6.61 4.34
C SER A 183 23.65 5.26 5.06
N ALA A 184 22.72 4.41 4.66
CA ALA A 184 22.63 3.06 5.21
C ALA A 184 23.92 2.26 4.94
N GLU A 185 24.58 2.54 3.81
CA GLU A 185 25.89 2.00 3.46
C GLU A 185 26.99 2.46 4.43
N GLU A 186 27.02 3.74 4.82
CA GLU A 186 27.99 4.25 5.81
C GLU A 186 27.80 3.61 7.20
N VAL A 187 26.55 3.40 7.63
CA VAL A 187 26.25 2.69 8.88
C VAL A 187 26.70 1.23 8.77
N ASN A 188 26.42 0.57 7.64
CA ASN A 188 26.90 -0.78 7.37
C ASN A 188 28.44 -0.86 7.40
N GLU A 189 29.17 0.08 6.80
CA GLU A 189 30.64 0.10 6.82
C GLU A 189 31.24 0.20 8.22
N GLU A 190 30.60 0.93 9.15
CA GLU A 190 31.01 0.95 10.55
C GLU A 190 30.76 -0.41 11.24
N PHE A 191 29.62 -1.06 10.97
CA PHE A 191 29.34 -2.41 11.48
C PHE A 191 30.23 -3.50 10.87
N GLN A 192 30.56 -3.44 9.57
CA GLN A 192 31.45 -4.40 8.91
C GLN A 192 32.85 -4.36 9.52
N ARG A 193 33.44 -3.15 9.65
CA ARG A 193 34.73 -2.97 10.33
C ARG A 193 34.71 -3.54 11.75
N TYR A 194 33.66 -3.23 12.50
CA TYR A 194 33.49 -3.75 13.84
C TYR A 194 33.36 -5.29 13.87
N ILE A 195 32.60 -5.90 12.96
CA ILE A 195 32.43 -7.36 12.86
C ILE A 195 33.75 -8.06 12.48
N GLU A 196 34.53 -7.46 11.59
CA GLU A 196 35.84 -7.97 11.19
C GLU A 196 36.81 -8.04 12.37
N GLU A 197 36.87 -6.98 13.16
CA GLU A 197 37.81 -6.84 14.26
C GLU A 197 37.37 -7.57 15.55
N HIS A 198 36.07 -7.56 15.86
CA HIS A 198 35.60 -7.88 17.23
C HIS A 198 34.53 -8.97 17.33
N ARG A 199 33.85 -9.34 16.22
CA ARG A 199 32.75 -10.34 16.24
C ARG A 199 32.93 -11.39 15.13
N PRO A 200 33.95 -12.26 15.22
CA PRO A 200 34.28 -13.22 14.17
C PRO A 200 33.16 -14.22 13.86
N GLU A 201 32.24 -14.43 14.80
CA GLU A 201 31.11 -15.33 14.65
C GLU A 201 29.95 -14.75 13.82
N LEU A 202 29.94 -13.43 13.59
CA LEU A 202 28.99 -12.76 12.71
C LEU A 202 29.52 -12.76 11.27
N GLN A 203 28.60 -12.91 10.32
CA GLN A 203 28.89 -13.16 8.91
C GLN A 203 28.36 -12.07 7.99
N GLY A 204 27.64 -11.06 8.50
CA GLY A 204 27.20 -9.95 7.68
C GLY A 204 26.22 -9.01 8.37
N VAL A 205 25.78 -8.00 7.62
CA VAL A 205 24.86 -6.95 8.06
C VAL A 205 23.75 -6.79 7.03
N VAL A 206 22.51 -6.81 7.49
CA VAL A 206 21.30 -6.66 6.69
C VAL A 206 20.81 -5.22 6.80
N PHE A 207 20.53 -4.59 5.67
CA PHE A 207 20.02 -3.23 5.60
C PHE A 207 19.27 -2.99 4.28
N TYR A 208 18.65 -1.82 4.14
CA TYR A 208 18.04 -1.39 2.89
C TYR A 208 19.02 -0.48 2.14
N ASP A 209 19.31 -0.80 0.88
CA ASP A 209 20.18 0.02 0.04
C ASP A 209 19.51 1.34 -0.38
N ARG A 210 20.26 2.21 -1.06
CA ARG A 210 19.74 3.45 -1.68
C ARG A 210 18.55 3.26 -2.63
N HIS A 211 18.33 2.05 -3.14
CA HIS A 211 17.22 1.70 -4.03
C HIS A 211 16.03 1.09 -3.26
N LYS A 212 16.07 1.08 -1.92
CA LYS A 212 15.09 0.46 -1.01
C LYS A 212 14.97 -1.06 -1.17
N ASN A 213 16.00 -1.72 -1.68
CA ASN A 213 16.07 -3.18 -1.70
C ASN A 213 16.62 -3.70 -0.37
N LEU A 214 16.04 -4.78 0.14
CA LEU A 214 16.54 -5.46 1.33
C LEU A 214 17.74 -6.33 0.96
N VAL A 215 18.93 -5.92 1.40
CA VAL A 215 20.20 -6.54 1.03
C VAL A 215 20.99 -6.97 2.26
N ILE A 216 22.00 -7.80 2.04
CA ILE A 216 23.00 -8.16 3.03
C ILE A 216 24.40 -7.92 2.48
N ALA A 217 25.22 -7.23 3.26
CA ALA A 217 26.66 -7.19 3.06
C ALA A 217 27.28 -8.34 3.84
N GLU A 218 27.77 -9.35 3.14
CA GLU A 218 28.48 -10.47 3.76
C GLU A 218 29.89 -10.03 4.16
N LYS A 219 30.37 -10.53 5.30
CA LYS A 219 31.67 -10.20 5.87
C LYS A 219 32.79 -10.50 4.87
N GLY A 220 33.65 -9.52 4.62
CA GLY A 220 34.75 -9.63 3.64
C GLY A 220 34.30 -9.58 2.16
N SER A 221 33.01 -9.42 1.88
CA SER A 221 32.51 -9.17 0.52
C SER A 221 32.57 -7.68 0.20
N SER A 222 32.99 -7.34 -1.02
CA SER A 222 32.94 -5.97 -1.55
C SER A 222 31.57 -5.58 -2.12
N HIS A 223 30.64 -6.53 -2.22
CA HIS A 223 29.31 -6.32 -2.81
C HIS A 223 28.21 -6.83 -1.88
N THR A 224 27.06 -6.17 -1.93
CA THR A 224 25.82 -6.63 -1.30
C THR A 224 25.08 -7.59 -2.23
N ILE A 225 24.33 -8.52 -1.65
CA ILE A 225 23.40 -9.40 -2.36
C ILE A 225 21.99 -9.25 -1.80
N PRO A 226 20.93 -9.56 -2.56
CA PRO A 226 19.57 -9.61 -2.03
C PRO A 226 19.48 -10.53 -0.82
N LEU A 227 18.78 -10.12 0.25
CA LEU A 227 18.66 -10.93 1.46
C LEU A 227 18.04 -12.32 1.18
N SER A 228 17.17 -12.41 0.18
CA SER A 228 16.54 -13.65 -0.28
C SER A 228 17.52 -14.68 -0.84
N GLU A 229 18.70 -14.25 -1.29
CA GLU A 229 19.74 -15.11 -1.87
C GLU A 229 20.78 -15.55 -0.84
N SER A 230 20.84 -14.87 0.32
CA SER A 230 21.81 -15.21 1.36
C SER A 230 21.35 -16.37 2.23
N THR A 231 22.30 -17.24 2.56
CA THR A 231 22.08 -18.38 3.46
C THR A 231 22.43 -18.05 4.92
N ILE A 232 22.86 -16.81 5.21
CA ILE A 232 23.27 -16.39 6.55
C ILE A 232 22.06 -16.33 7.48
N LEU A 233 22.12 -17.11 8.56
CA LEU A 233 21.07 -17.21 9.57
C LEU A 233 20.88 -15.90 10.35
N PRO A 234 19.67 -15.60 10.85
CA PRO A 234 19.41 -14.41 11.69
C PRO A 234 20.32 -14.29 12.92
N SER A 235 20.78 -15.40 13.50
CA SER A 235 21.71 -15.42 14.63
C SER A 235 23.17 -15.15 14.26
N LYS A 236 23.47 -15.00 12.97
CA LYS A 236 24.81 -14.79 12.40
C LYS A 236 24.94 -13.45 11.69
N ARG A 237 23.98 -12.55 11.84
CA ARG A 237 23.97 -11.24 11.17
C ARG A 237 23.40 -10.15 12.06
N ILE A 238 23.81 -8.91 11.80
CA ILE A 238 23.19 -7.71 12.39
C ILE A 238 22.11 -7.19 11.44
N SER A 239 20.98 -6.74 11.98
CA SER A 239 19.92 -6.10 11.20
C SER A 239 19.82 -4.61 11.51
N LEU A 240 19.82 -3.78 10.47
CA LEU A 240 19.67 -2.34 10.57
C LEU A 240 18.28 -1.93 10.09
N PHE A 241 17.50 -1.32 10.99
CA PHE A 241 16.24 -0.69 10.65
C PHE A 241 16.43 0.82 10.72
N THR A 242 16.18 1.47 9.60
CA THR A 242 16.16 2.93 9.46
C THR A 242 14.77 3.47 9.86
N HIS A 243 14.63 4.75 10.20
CA HIS A 243 13.36 5.36 10.61
C HIS A 243 12.21 5.01 9.65
N THR A 244 12.43 5.12 8.33
CA THR A 244 11.43 4.83 7.30
C THR A 244 11.05 3.33 7.22
N GLN A 245 11.90 2.44 7.70
CA GLN A 245 11.71 0.98 7.70
C GLN A 245 11.36 0.43 9.10
N THR A 246 11.03 1.31 10.05
CA THR A 246 10.32 0.92 11.28
C THR A 246 8.84 0.58 11.01
N THR A 247 8.32 1.01 9.86
CA THR A 247 7.00 0.69 9.33
C THR A 247 7.13 -0.29 8.15
N GLY A 248 6.27 -1.30 8.05
CA GLY A 248 6.19 -2.19 6.88
C GLY A 248 7.32 -3.23 6.68
N SER A 249 8.50 -3.09 7.29
CA SER A 249 9.61 -4.05 7.06
C SER A 249 9.56 -5.32 7.92
N ASP A 250 9.74 -6.50 7.31
CA ASP A 250 9.79 -7.79 8.02
C ASP A 250 11.17 -8.47 7.91
N ILE A 251 12.15 -7.96 8.67
CA ILE A 251 13.47 -8.60 8.78
C ILE A 251 13.44 -9.62 9.92
N LYS A 252 13.49 -10.91 9.60
CA LYS A 252 13.55 -11.98 10.60
C LYS A 252 14.78 -11.84 11.50
N GLN A 253 14.54 -11.83 12.81
CA GLN A 253 15.53 -11.72 13.87
C GLN A 253 15.78 -13.07 14.54
N ALA A 254 16.93 -13.22 15.23
CA ALA A 254 17.20 -14.42 16.03
C ALA A 254 16.23 -14.51 17.21
N GLU A 255 15.93 -15.73 17.68
CA GLU A 255 14.91 -15.95 18.73
C GLU A 255 15.20 -15.20 20.02
N ASP A 256 16.48 -15.09 20.43
CA ASP A 256 16.91 -14.44 21.66
C ASP A 256 17.64 -13.11 21.41
N ALA A 257 17.48 -12.54 20.22
CA ALA A 257 18.08 -11.29 19.81
C ALA A 257 17.67 -10.13 20.74
N GLU A 258 18.61 -9.23 20.93
CA GLU A 258 18.42 -7.94 21.56
C GLU A 258 18.60 -6.83 20.52
N ALA A 259 17.63 -5.93 20.47
CA ALA A 259 17.67 -4.73 19.65
C ALA A 259 18.00 -3.50 20.50
N PHE A 260 18.77 -2.59 19.92
CA PHE A 260 18.92 -1.23 20.44
C PHE A 260 18.03 -0.30 19.63
N LEU A 261 17.03 0.27 20.29
CA LEU A 261 16.07 1.21 19.70
C LEU A 261 16.51 2.64 20.03
N THR A 262 16.85 3.44 19.02
CA THR A 262 17.18 4.85 19.24
C THR A 262 15.90 5.66 19.44
N VAL A 263 15.91 6.62 20.36
CA VAL A 263 14.76 7.51 20.61
C VAL A 263 15.21 8.94 20.81
N GLY A 264 14.33 9.88 20.48
CA GLY A 264 14.57 11.31 20.60
C GLY A 264 13.32 12.11 20.88
N GLU A 265 13.43 13.43 20.79
CA GLU A 265 12.40 14.33 21.31
C GLU A 265 11.10 14.35 20.50
N ASN A 266 11.12 13.89 19.24
CA ASN A 266 10.01 14.02 18.29
C ASN A 266 9.27 12.70 18.01
N ILE A 267 9.61 11.62 18.71
CA ILE A 267 8.96 10.31 18.51
C ILE A 267 7.45 10.41 18.78
N THR A 268 6.63 9.66 18.04
CA THR A 268 5.20 9.48 18.34
C THR A 268 4.93 8.10 18.92
N LEU A 269 3.77 7.91 19.58
CA LEU A 269 3.43 6.62 20.18
C LEU A 269 3.37 5.52 19.13
N THR A 270 2.78 5.81 17.97
CA THR A 270 2.76 4.87 16.83
C THR A 270 4.17 4.47 16.41
N ASP A 271 5.07 5.44 16.22
CA ASP A 271 6.43 5.16 15.75
C ASP A 271 7.18 4.29 16.76
N LEU A 272 7.06 4.62 18.06
CA LEU A 272 7.63 3.86 19.17
C LEU A 272 7.12 2.41 19.20
N ALA A 273 5.79 2.22 19.11
CA ALA A 273 5.18 0.89 19.13
C ALA A 273 5.56 0.07 17.90
N GLN A 274 5.53 0.66 16.70
CA GLN A 274 5.86 -0.03 15.45
C GLN A 274 7.33 -0.45 15.38
N ALA A 275 8.22 0.40 15.88
CA ALA A 275 9.64 0.12 15.96
C ALA A 275 9.93 -0.98 16.99
N TYR A 276 9.32 -0.92 18.18
CA TYR A 276 9.39 -2.00 19.17
C TYR A 276 8.91 -3.35 18.59
N ASP A 277 7.81 -3.32 17.84
CA ASP A 277 7.20 -4.50 17.22
C ASP A 277 7.99 -5.08 16.03
N ARG A 278 9.14 -4.49 15.64
CA ARG A 278 10.10 -5.17 14.74
C ARG A 278 10.72 -6.38 15.41
N MET A 279 10.84 -6.36 16.74
CA MET A 279 11.20 -7.54 17.53
C MET A 279 9.94 -8.37 17.79
N ARG A 280 9.45 -9.07 16.77
CA ARG A 280 8.17 -9.82 16.80
C ARG A 280 8.05 -10.79 17.99
N GLU A 281 9.14 -11.45 18.35
CA GLU A 281 9.18 -12.40 19.47
C GLU A 281 9.41 -11.72 20.83
N ALA A 282 9.49 -10.38 20.87
CA ALA A 282 9.52 -9.63 22.13
C ALA A 282 8.21 -9.83 22.89
N ARG A 283 7.07 -9.94 22.19
CA ARG A 283 5.77 -10.23 22.84
C ARG A 283 5.73 -11.59 23.53
N ARG A 284 6.49 -12.56 23.02
CA ARG A 284 6.56 -13.94 23.53
C ARG A 284 7.65 -14.16 24.56
N GLY A 285 8.33 -13.11 25.02
CA GLY A 285 9.36 -13.24 26.04
C GLY A 285 10.77 -13.49 25.50
N LYS A 286 10.94 -13.91 24.24
CA LYS A 286 12.22 -14.41 23.73
C LYS A 286 13.21 -13.30 23.36
N GLN A 287 12.72 -12.25 22.70
CA GLN A 287 13.55 -11.09 22.32
C GLN A 287 13.50 -9.96 23.35
N ARG A 288 14.52 -9.10 23.32
CA ARG A 288 14.66 -7.90 24.16
C ARG A 288 14.86 -6.65 23.31
N VAL A 289 14.45 -5.52 23.87
CA VAL A 289 14.69 -4.19 23.30
C VAL A 289 15.24 -3.32 24.41
N SER A 290 16.36 -2.67 24.14
CA SER A 290 16.99 -1.68 25.00
C SER A 290 16.90 -0.32 24.30
N ILE A 291 16.52 0.70 25.04
CA ILE A 291 16.36 2.07 24.52
C ILE A 291 17.69 2.79 24.59
N VAL A 292 18.04 3.51 23.53
CA VAL A 292 19.24 4.34 23.46
C VAL A 292 18.86 5.74 23.02
N MET A 293 19.49 6.76 23.59
CA MET A 293 19.34 8.14 23.14
C MET A 293 20.66 8.89 23.28
N THR A 294 20.86 9.93 22.49
CA THR A 294 22.00 10.83 22.70
C THR A 294 21.81 11.68 23.94
N LYS A 295 22.89 12.20 24.52
CA LYS A 295 22.86 13.19 25.59
C LYS A 295 21.99 14.38 25.21
N ARG A 296 22.09 14.87 23.97
CA ARG A 296 21.25 15.96 23.45
C ARG A 296 19.76 15.62 23.48
N ALA A 297 19.39 14.43 23.02
CA ALA A 297 18.00 13.96 23.04
C ALA A 297 17.48 13.86 24.48
N HIS A 298 18.25 13.25 25.38
CA HIS A 298 17.90 13.13 26.81
C HIS A 298 17.60 14.51 27.44
N HIS A 299 18.48 15.50 27.27
CA HIS A 299 18.27 16.85 27.79
C HIS A 299 16.98 17.50 27.26
N LYS A 300 16.69 17.35 25.97
CA LYS A 300 15.46 17.89 25.37
C LYS A 300 14.21 17.18 25.92
N ILE A 301 14.25 15.87 26.06
CA ILE A 301 13.15 15.07 26.60
C ILE A 301 12.87 15.48 28.05
N CYS A 302 13.89 15.56 28.90
CA CYS A 302 13.77 16.04 30.28
C CYS A 302 13.12 17.43 30.33
N LYS A 303 13.58 18.37 29.47
CA LYS A 303 12.98 19.70 29.38
C LYS A 303 11.50 19.68 28.97
N MET A 304 11.12 18.86 27.99
CA MET A 304 9.74 18.75 27.49
C MET A 304 8.77 18.10 28.50
N LEU A 305 9.31 17.29 29.40
CA LEU A 305 8.61 16.63 30.50
C LEU A 305 8.74 17.40 31.82
N GLU A 306 9.34 18.60 31.81
CA GLU A 306 9.54 19.46 32.98
C GLU A 306 10.32 18.77 34.12
N LYS A 307 11.30 17.94 33.76
CA LYS A 307 12.21 17.24 34.67
C LYS A 307 13.62 17.84 34.66
N SER A 308 14.38 17.60 35.73
CA SER A 308 15.81 17.95 35.79
C SER A 308 16.61 17.20 34.72
N SER A 309 17.63 17.84 34.16
CA SER A 309 18.52 17.25 33.15
C SER A 309 19.28 16.01 33.62
N ASP A 310 19.44 15.82 34.92
CA ASP A 310 20.14 14.65 35.50
C ASP A 310 19.19 13.48 35.82
N THR A 311 17.90 13.63 35.51
CA THR A 311 16.89 12.61 35.84
C THR A 311 17.05 11.38 34.96
N THR A 312 17.11 10.20 35.58
CA THR A 312 16.98 8.93 34.85
C THR A 312 15.57 8.79 34.31
N LEU A 313 15.44 8.73 32.98
CA LEU A 313 14.16 8.53 32.33
C LEU A 313 13.69 7.09 32.45
N THR A 314 12.38 6.91 32.61
CA THR A 314 11.73 5.60 32.57
C THR A 314 11.03 5.38 31.23
N ILE A 315 10.67 4.13 30.90
CA ILE A 315 9.90 3.85 29.69
C ILE A 315 8.54 4.58 29.68
N ARG A 316 7.94 4.80 30.87
CA ARG A 316 6.72 5.62 31.01
C ARG A 316 6.93 7.05 30.56
N ASP A 317 8.08 7.64 30.89
CA ASP A 317 8.40 9.02 30.48
C ASP A 317 8.48 9.13 28.96
N ILE A 318 9.11 8.14 28.33
CA ILE A 318 9.25 8.06 26.87
C ILE A 318 7.88 7.86 26.20
N ILE A 319 7.03 6.99 26.76
CA ILE A 319 5.65 6.78 26.27
C ILE A 319 4.82 8.06 26.43
N LEU A 320 4.91 8.76 27.56
CA LEU A 320 4.19 10.02 27.79
C LEU A 320 4.62 11.12 26.81
N LEU A 321 5.92 11.24 26.53
CA LEU A 321 6.44 12.10 25.48
C LEU A 321 5.84 11.73 24.12
N ALA A 322 5.87 10.45 23.77
CA ALA A 322 5.39 9.93 22.51
C ALA A 322 3.88 10.20 22.29
N ILE A 323 3.07 10.07 23.35
CA ILE A 323 1.63 10.43 23.35
C ILE A 323 1.43 11.94 23.16
N LYS A 324 2.21 12.77 23.87
CA LYS A 324 2.13 14.25 23.77
C LYS A 324 2.46 14.71 22.34
N ASN A 325 3.50 14.14 21.74
CA ASN A 325 3.90 14.42 20.38
C ASN A 325 2.87 13.94 19.35
N GLU A 326 2.34 12.73 19.52
CA GLU A 326 1.31 12.19 18.62
C GLU A 326 0.04 13.05 18.65
N THR A 327 -0.40 13.46 19.85
CA THR A 327 -1.55 14.34 20.01
C THR A 327 -1.33 15.68 19.31
N LYS A 328 -0.16 16.29 19.51
CA LYS A 328 0.22 17.55 18.84
C LYS A 328 0.25 17.41 17.31
N LYS A 329 0.69 16.27 16.79
CA LYS A 329 0.72 15.98 15.34
C LYS A 329 -0.67 15.74 14.76
N LEU A 330 -1.60 15.18 15.54
CA LEU A 330 -2.96 14.85 15.10
C LEU A 330 -3.95 16.02 15.22
N ASP A 331 -3.74 16.95 16.14
CA ASP A 331 -4.66 18.04 16.42
C ASP A 331 -5.03 18.89 15.16
N PRO A 332 -4.08 19.27 14.27
CA PRO A 332 -4.44 19.93 13.01
C PRO A 332 -5.33 19.07 12.09
N GLN A 333 -5.09 17.76 12.05
CA GLN A 333 -5.88 16.83 11.22
C GLN A 333 -7.30 16.69 11.76
N TYR A 334 -7.45 16.60 13.07
CA TYR A 334 -8.76 16.52 13.71
C TYR A 334 -9.57 17.80 13.54
N ARG A 335 -8.93 18.96 13.65
CA ARG A 335 -9.56 20.26 13.36
C ARG A 335 -10.07 20.32 11.92
N LEU A 336 -9.24 19.93 10.96
CA LEU A 336 -9.64 19.90 9.55
C LEU A 336 -10.80 18.92 9.31
N ALA A 337 -10.76 17.74 9.90
CA ALA A 337 -11.85 16.77 9.80
C ALA A 337 -13.16 17.33 10.39
N ALA A 338 -13.08 18.03 11.53
CA ALA A 338 -14.24 18.67 12.15
C ALA A 338 -14.84 19.76 11.24
N SER A 339 -14.03 20.63 10.64
CA SER A 339 -14.52 21.66 9.72
C SER A 339 -15.16 21.07 8.45
N GLN A 340 -14.62 19.96 7.95
CA GLN A 340 -15.18 19.23 6.81
C GLN A 340 -16.52 18.56 7.17
N LEU A 341 -16.62 17.93 8.35
CA LEU A 341 -17.85 17.31 8.84
C LEU A 341 -18.96 18.34 9.08
N LEU A 342 -18.64 19.49 9.70
CA LEU A 342 -19.59 20.59 9.87
C LEU A 342 -20.18 21.01 8.52
N SER A 343 -19.31 21.19 7.52
CA SER A 343 -19.76 21.54 6.16
C SER A 343 -20.60 20.43 5.51
N ASP A 344 -20.24 19.15 5.70
CA ASP A 344 -21.00 18.02 5.16
C ASP A 344 -22.42 17.95 5.71
N ILE A 345 -22.63 18.15 7.01
CA ILE A 345 -23.96 18.07 7.64
C ILE A 345 -24.98 18.91 6.87
N VAL A 346 -24.64 20.16 6.57
CA VAL A 346 -25.54 21.09 5.87
C VAL A 346 -25.61 20.76 4.38
N SER A 347 -24.47 20.57 3.72
CA SER A 347 -24.43 20.27 2.28
C SER A 347 -25.17 18.96 1.93
N ARG A 348 -25.07 17.94 2.79
CA ARG A 348 -25.80 16.67 2.66
C ARG A 348 -27.30 16.87 2.82
N ALA A 349 -27.73 17.65 3.83
CA ALA A 349 -29.14 17.93 4.03
C ALA A 349 -29.76 18.62 2.80
N VAL A 350 -29.05 19.58 2.22
CA VAL A 350 -29.48 20.26 0.99
C VAL A 350 -29.57 19.28 -0.20
N ARG A 351 -28.59 18.37 -0.36
CA ARG A 351 -28.63 17.33 -1.39
C ARG A 351 -29.84 16.40 -1.22
N VAL A 352 -30.05 15.87 -0.01
CA VAL A 352 -31.19 14.99 0.31
C VAL A 352 -32.53 15.70 0.04
N LYS A 353 -32.62 17.00 0.38
CA LYS A 353 -33.81 17.80 0.06
C LYS A 353 -34.02 17.92 -1.44
N GLY A 354 -32.94 18.20 -2.19
CA GLY A 354 -32.97 18.29 -3.65
C GLY A 354 -33.33 16.97 -4.34
N ASP A 355 -32.86 15.83 -3.83
CA ASP A 355 -33.18 14.48 -4.31
C ASP A 355 -34.64 14.09 -4.02
N SER A 356 -35.21 14.64 -2.94
CA SER A 356 -36.61 14.42 -2.54
C SER A 356 -37.59 15.39 -3.18
N ALA A 357 -37.10 16.39 -3.92
CA ALA A 357 -37.92 17.39 -4.60
C ALA A 357 -38.78 16.75 -5.70
N LYS A 358 -39.99 17.27 -5.91
CA LYS A 358 -40.95 16.69 -6.86
C LYS A 358 -40.70 17.12 -8.29
N THR A 359 -40.06 18.28 -8.49
CA THR A 359 -39.75 18.83 -9.82
C THR A 359 -38.31 19.30 -9.91
N ILE A 360 -37.81 19.40 -11.15
CA ILE A 360 -36.46 19.89 -11.43
C ILE A 360 -36.33 21.37 -10.99
N GLU A 361 -37.39 22.17 -11.15
CA GLU A 361 -37.42 23.57 -10.75
C GLU A 361 -37.26 23.72 -9.23
N GLU A 362 -37.88 22.85 -8.45
CA GLU A 362 -37.75 22.80 -6.99
C GLU A 362 -36.32 22.41 -6.59
N THR A 363 -35.73 21.37 -7.22
CA THR A 363 -34.32 21.00 -7.01
C THR A 363 -33.38 22.17 -7.33
N ILE A 364 -33.59 22.88 -8.45
CA ILE A 364 -32.78 24.04 -8.85
C ILE A 364 -32.93 25.17 -7.83
N ALA A 365 -34.14 25.44 -7.34
CA ALA A 365 -34.38 26.51 -6.39
C ALA A 365 -33.71 26.22 -5.03
N ILE A 366 -33.81 24.99 -4.52
CA ILE A 366 -33.10 24.52 -3.31
C ILE A 366 -31.59 24.76 -3.42
N HIS A 367 -30.98 24.33 -4.54
CA HIS A 367 -29.54 24.50 -4.75
C HIS A 367 -29.13 25.95 -4.99
N ARG A 368 -29.98 26.76 -5.64
CA ARG A 368 -29.71 28.19 -5.89
C ARG A 368 -29.70 29.00 -4.60
N GLU A 369 -30.59 28.70 -3.67
CA GLU A 369 -30.66 29.35 -2.35
C GLU A 369 -29.46 28.95 -1.47
N SER A 370 -28.95 27.74 -1.67
CA SER A 370 -27.79 27.19 -0.93
C SER A 370 -26.47 27.24 -1.72
N LYS A 371 -26.38 28.07 -2.76
CA LYS A 371 -25.24 28.08 -3.71
C LYS A 371 -23.88 28.29 -3.04
N ASP A 372 -23.85 29.08 -1.96
CA ASP A 372 -22.63 29.46 -1.26
C ASP A 372 -22.00 28.29 -0.49
N LEU A 373 -22.73 27.18 -0.30
CA LEU A 373 -22.19 25.93 0.23
C LEU A 373 -21.33 25.17 -0.79
N PHE A 374 -21.64 25.32 -2.07
CA PHE A 374 -21.08 24.52 -3.16
C PHE A 374 -20.16 25.31 -4.08
N ILE A 375 -20.35 26.61 -4.18
CA ILE A 375 -19.60 27.50 -5.07
C ILE A 375 -18.77 28.46 -4.21
N ILE A 376 -17.45 28.37 -4.35
CA ILE A 376 -16.53 29.36 -3.79
C ILE A 376 -16.31 30.43 -4.87
N GLU A 377 -16.51 31.68 -4.49
CA GLU A 377 -16.19 32.82 -5.35
C GLU A 377 -14.89 33.49 -4.87
N THR A 378 -13.89 33.54 -5.74
CA THR A 378 -12.60 34.22 -5.55
C THR A 378 -12.59 35.53 -6.33
N GLU A 379 -12.57 36.65 -5.61
CA GLU A 379 -12.45 38.00 -6.19
C GLU A 379 -11.01 38.50 -6.25
N VAL A 380 -10.12 37.91 -5.43
CA VAL A 380 -8.71 38.27 -5.28
C VAL A 380 -7.84 37.18 -5.92
N ASP A 381 -6.75 37.59 -6.57
CA ASP A 381 -5.76 36.67 -7.13
C ASP A 381 -5.20 35.80 -5.98
N PRO A 382 -5.24 34.46 -6.07
CA PRO A 382 -4.67 33.60 -5.04
C PRO A 382 -3.20 33.89 -4.72
N PHE A 383 -2.43 34.41 -5.69
CA PHE A 383 -1.05 34.87 -5.45
C PHE A 383 -0.97 36.14 -4.60
N GLU A 384 -1.96 37.03 -4.66
CA GLU A 384 -2.04 38.20 -3.76
C GLU A 384 -2.44 37.79 -2.35
N THR A 385 -3.21 36.72 -2.20
CA THR A 385 -3.58 36.15 -0.89
C THR A 385 -2.56 35.18 -0.32
N TYR A 386 -1.60 34.71 -1.13
CA TYR A 386 -0.63 33.70 -0.71
C TYR A 386 0.32 34.27 0.34
N GLY A 387 0.27 33.74 1.57
CA GLY A 387 1.01 34.29 2.71
C GLY A 387 0.37 35.52 3.35
N HIS A 388 -0.78 35.99 2.86
CA HIS A 388 -1.53 37.07 3.46
C HIS A 388 -2.34 36.55 4.66
N VAL A 389 -2.16 37.17 5.83
CA VAL A 389 -2.84 36.78 7.06
C VAL A 389 -3.81 37.88 7.46
N ASP A 390 -5.11 37.63 7.30
CA ASP A 390 -6.14 38.58 7.76
C ASP A 390 -6.28 38.52 9.28
N LEU A 391 -6.41 37.31 9.85
CA LEU A 391 -6.64 37.08 11.28
C LEU A 391 -5.98 35.80 11.77
N MET A 392 -5.54 35.82 13.04
CA MET A 392 -5.07 34.66 13.79
C MET A 392 -6.03 34.39 14.95
N LEU A 393 -6.77 33.28 14.87
CA LEU A 393 -7.80 32.92 15.86
C LEU A 393 -7.45 31.62 16.58
N GLU A 394 -7.95 31.47 17.80
CA GLU A 394 -7.92 30.16 18.46
C GLU A 394 -8.78 29.16 17.66
N PRO A 395 -8.33 27.89 17.51
CA PRO A 395 -9.05 26.86 16.74
C PRO A 395 -10.54 26.74 17.06
N GLN A 396 -10.88 26.78 18.36
CA GLN A 396 -12.26 26.62 18.82
C GLN A 396 -13.12 27.82 18.40
N VAL A 397 -12.54 29.02 18.32
CA VAL A 397 -13.23 30.22 17.86
C VAL A 397 -13.51 30.12 16.37
N ALA A 398 -12.52 29.69 15.58
CA ALA A 398 -12.70 29.50 14.13
C ALA A 398 -13.80 28.48 13.82
N LEU A 399 -13.81 27.33 14.49
CA LEU A 399 -14.84 26.31 14.28
C LEU A 399 -16.22 26.72 14.80
N LYS A 400 -16.30 27.47 15.92
CA LYS A 400 -17.57 28.04 16.40
C LYS A 400 -18.15 29.04 15.40
N ASN A 401 -17.32 29.90 14.83
CA ASN A 401 -17.76 30.85 13.79
C ASN A 401 -18.30 30.10 12.56
N LEU A 402 -17.58 29.08 12.07
CA LEU A 402 -18.05 28.24 10.97
C LEU A 402 -19.40 27.57 11.30
N CYS A 403 -19.56 27.03 12.51
CA CYS A 403 -20.82 26.45 12.95
C CYS A 403 -21.95 27.48 12.95
N GLN A 404 -21.71 28.71 13.40
CA GLN A 404 -22.70 29.79 13.39
C GLN A 404 -23.08 30.20 11.96
N ASP A 405 -22.11 30.31 11.05
CA ASP A 405 -22.36 30.61 9.64
C ASP A 405 -23.26 29.55 8.99
N LEU A 406 -22.98 28.26 9.26
CA LEU A 406 -23.77 27.13 8.77
C LEU A 406 -25.19 27.08 9.36
N VAL A 407 -25.36 27.43 10.64
CA VAL A 407 -26.68 27.60 11.26
C VAL A 407 -27.46 28.73 10.59
N GLY A 408 -26.78 29.82 10.21
CA GLY A 408 -27.37 30.92 9.43
C GLY A 408 -27.89 30.44 8.08
N VAL A 409 -27.13 29.62 7.36
CA VAL A 409 -27.56 29.02 6.09
C VAL A 409 -28.81 28.15 6.27
N ILE A 410 -28.83 27.28 7.29
CA ILE A 410 -30.00 26.43 7.59
C ILE A 410 -31.24 27.27 7.91
N SER A 411 -31.06 28.29 8.75
CA SER A 411 -32.17 29.12 9.25
C SER A 411 -32.82 29.93 8.14
N ASN A 412 -32.02 30.40 7.18
CA ASN A 412 -32.48 31.19 6.03
C ASN A 412 -33.08 30.34 4.90
N CYS A 413 -32.81 29.04 4.84
CA CYS A 413 -33.32 28.16 3.79
C CYS A 413 -34.80 27.84 4.00
N MET A 414 -35.66 28.27 3.08
CA MET A 414 -37.12 28.12 3.21
C MET A 414 -37.62 26.69 3.00
N TYR A 415 -36.80 25.79 2.49
CA TYR A 415 -37.17 24.40 2.16
C TYR A 415 -37.04 23.43 3.33
N PHE A 416 -36.37 23.81 4.42
CA PHE A 416 -36.33 23.01 5.64
C PHE A 416 -37.51 23.36 6.54
N SER A 417 -38.20 22.33 7.04
CA SER A 417 -39.16 22.43 8.15
C SER A 417 -38.43 22.83 9.44
N GLU A 418 -39.18 23.35 10.42
CA GLU A 418 -38.60 23.72 11.72
C GLU A 418 -38.04 22.50 12.46
N GLU A 419 -38.65 21.32 12.30
CA GLU A 419 -38.13 20.06 12.82
C GLU A 419 -36.79 19.68 12.18
N GLU A 420 -36.67 19.79 10.85
CA GLU A 420 -35.42 19.54 10.13
C GLU A 420 -34.33 20.54 10.54
N LYS A 421 -34.67 21.82 10.67
CA LYS A 421 -33.73 22.86 11.13
C LYS A 421 -33.21 22.55 12.53
N GLN A 422 -34.09 22.19 13.47
CA GLN A 422 -33.70 21.85 14.83
C GLN A 422 -32.82 20.60 14.87
N ALA A 423 -33.13 19.57 14.07
CA ALA A 423 -32.32 18.37 13.95
C ALA A 423 -30.91 18.68 13.43
N LEU A 424 -30.78 19.49 12.38
CA LEU A 424 -29.49 19.88 11.82
C LEU A 424 -28.66 20.73 12.79
N GLN A 425 -29.29 21.65 13.51
CA GLN A 425 -28.61 22.42 14.56
C GLN A 425 -28.09 21.53 15.70
N ASN A 426 -28.84 20.50 16.09
CA ASN A 426 -28.41 19.54 17.10
C ASN A 426 -27.24 18.69 16.58
N GLU A 427 -27.28 18.28 15.31
CA GLU A 427 -26.18 17.54 14.67
C GLU A 427 -24.90 18.38 14.60
N LEU A 428 -24.99 19.66 14.21
CA LEU A 428 -23.85 20.59 14.21
C LEU A 428 -23.23 20.76 15.60
N LYS A 429 -24.04 20.88 16.64
CA LYS A 429 -23.58 21.00 18.05
C LYS A 429 -22.91 19.73 18.57
N SER A 430 -23.14 18.57 17.94
CA SER A 430 -22.55 17.30 18.37
C SER A 430 -21.09 17.14 17.93
N VAL A 431 -20.62 17.95 16.97
CA VAL A 431 -19.25 17.90 16.48
C VAL A 431 -18.30 18.48 17.54
N PRO A 432 -17.24 17.75 17.98
CA PRO A 432 -16.27 18.28 18.93
C PRO A 432 -15.53 19.50 18.39
N LEU A 433 -15.46 20.58 19.18
CA LEU A 433 -14.81 21.85 18.79
C LEU A 433 -13.55 22.17 19.61
N ASP A 434 -13.23 21.37 20.62
CA ASP A 434 -12.11 21.62 21.53
C ASP A 434 -10.80 21.05 20.98
N TYR A 435 -9.98 21.94 20.39
CA TYR A 435 -8.67 21.61 19.82
C TYR A 435 -7.60 22.55 20.34
N SER A 436 -6.41 22.04 20.62
CA SER A 436 -5.38 22.73 21.43
C SER A 436 -4.19 23.26 20.63
N THR A 437 -4.20 23.14 19.29
CA THR A 437 -3.18 23.76 18.45
C THR A 437 -3.08 25.26 18.67
N GLY A 438 -1.90 25.81 18.39
CA GLY A 438 -1.71 27.25 18.32
C GLY A 438 -2.68 27.91 17.33
N LYS A 439 -2.78 29.24 17.42
CA LYS A 439 -3.67 30.05 16.59
C LYS A 439 -3.59 29.68 15.11
N VAL A 440 -4.75 29.61 14.48
CA VAL A 440 -4.92 29.26 13.06
C VAL A 440 -5.11 30.51 12.22
N HIS A 441 -4.61 30.44 10.99
CA HIS A 441 -4.79 31.48 9.99
C HIS A 441 -6.19 31.41 9.41
N VAL A 442 -6.88 32.55 9.37
CA VAL A 442 -8.24 32.61 8.87
C VAL A 442 -8.39 33.80 7.93
N TYR A 443 -9.00 33.54 6.77
CA TYR A 443 -9.28 34.53 5.75
C TYR A 443 -10.68 35.11 5.94
N LYS A 444 -10.86 36.42 5.81
CA LYS A 444 -12.15 37.07 6.02
C LYS A 444 -12.73 37.54 4.69
N LYS A 445 -13.83 36.92 4.24
CA LYS A 445 -14.63 37.39 3.09
C LYS A 445 -15.90 38.08 3.57
N GLY A 446 -15.89 39.40 3.64
CA GLY A 446 -17.06 40.18 4.10
C GLY A 446 -17.43 39.88 5.56
N LYS A 447 -18.64 39.36 5.81
CA LYS A 447 -19.07 38.91 7.16
C LYS A 447 -18.68 37.46 7.48
N ASN A 448 -18.25 36.68 6.49
CA ASN A 448 -17.99 35.25 6.64
C ASN A 448 -16.51 34.99 6.87
N ILE A 449 -16.22 34.04 7.75
CA ILE A 449 -14.86 33.67 8.16
C ILE A 449 -14.54 32.33 7.50
N LEU A 450 -13.60 32.32 6.57
CA LEU A 450 -13.18 31.11 5.84
C LEU A 450 -11.85 30.62 6.39
N ASP A 451 -11.82 29.41 6.94
CA ASP A 451 -10.59 28.73 7.36
C ASP A 451 -9.61 28.68 6.18
N HIS A 452 -8.39 29.19 6.36
CA HIS A 452 -7.38 29.26 5.31
C HIS A 452 -6.99 27.86 4.79
N ASP A 453 -7.14 26.82 5.63
CA ASP A 453 -6.93 25.43 5.24
C ASP A 453 -8.02 24.92 4.29
N ARG A 454 -9.21 25.52 4.30
CA ARG A 454 -10.26 25.26 3.30
C ARG A 454 -9.92 25.91 1.95
N PHE A 455 -9.10 26.97 1.95
CA PHE A 455 -8.76 27.78 0.79
C PHE A 455 -7.48 27.31 0.06
N LEU A 456 -6.43 26.93 0.79
CA LEU A 456 -5.16 26.43 0.21
C LEU A 456 -4.94 24.92 0.41
N GLY A 457 -5.63 24.29 1.37
CA GLY A 457 -5.37 22.92 1.79
C GLY A 457 -5.69 21.84 0.76
N GLN A 458 -6.31 22.17 -0.38
CA GLN A 458 -6.52 21.21 -1.47
C GLN A 458 -5.22 20.89 -2.23
N HIS A 459 -4.20 21.78 -2.22
CA HIS A 459 -2.95 21.56 -2.96
C HIS A 459 -1.78 21.10 -2.07
N ALA A 460 -1.67 21.57 -0.83
CA ALA A 460 -0.58 21.16 0.07
C ALA A 460 -0.75 19.72 0.61
N HIS A 461 -2.00 19.26 0.82
CA HIS A 461 -2.26 17.89 1.28
C HIS A 461 -2.16 16.84 0.17
N GLN A 462 -2.29 17.22 -1.11
CA GLN A 462 -2.02 16.30 -2.22
C GLN A 462 -0.56 15.85 -2.22
N SER A 463 0.38 16.72 -1.87
CA SER A 463 1.82 16.36 -1.84
C SER A 463 2.17 15.43 -0.68
N GLN A 464 1.59 15.65 0.52
CA GLN A 464 1.77 14.74 1.66
C GLN A 464 1.05 13.41 1.46
N ASN A 465 -0.18 13.42 0.95
CA ASN A 465 -0.91 12.19 0.66
C ASN A 465 -0.32 11.44 -0.54
N GLN A 466 0.22 12.10 -1.56
CA GLN A 466 0.94 11.43 -2.65
C GLN A 466 2.27 10.83 -2.19
N ALA A 467 2.98 11.47 -1.25
CA ALA A 467 4.17 10.86 -0.64
C ALA A 467 3.78 9.62 0.16
N GLN A 468 2.69 9.69 0.93
CA GLN A 468 2.18 8.57 1.74
C GLN A 468 1.49 7.46 0.92
N GLU A 469 0.85 7.80 -0.21
CA GLU A 469 0.28 6.87 -1.19
C GLU A 469 1.37 6.24 -2.05
N SER A 470 2.45 6.96 -2.37
CA SER A 470 3.62 6.38 -3.03
C SER A 470 4.38 5.44 -2.09
N GLU A 471 4.48 5.79 -0.81
CA GLU A 471 4.98 4.87 0.24
C GLU A 471 4.05 3.65 0.37
N ASN A 472 2.72 3.83 0.49
CA ASN A 472 1.77 2.71 0.57
C ASN A 472 1.71 1.84 -0.70
N SER A 473 1.87 2.43 -1.88
CA SER A 473 1.89 1.68 -3.15
C SER A 473 3.17 0.84 -3.26
N GLN A 474 4.32 1.40 -2.86
CA GLN A 474 5.57 0.65 -2.71
C GLN A 474 5.48 -0.42 -1.61
N HIS A 475 4.76 -0.16 -0.51
CA HIS A 475 4.50 -1.15 0.54
C HIS A 475 3.63 -2.31 0.05
N THR A 476 2.65 -2.04 -0.82
CA THR A 476 1.79 -3.09 -1.38
C THR A 476 2.56 -3.97 -2.36
N GLU A 477 3.48 -3.38 -3.16
CA GLU A 477 4.35 -4.12 -4.09
C GLU A 477 5.41 -4.98 -3.37
N VAL A 478 6.03 -4.47 -2.30
CA VAL A 478 7.07 -5.21 -1.54
C VAL A 478 6.48 -6.35 -0.68
N ASP A 479 5.26 -6.19 -0.14
CA ASP A 479 4.57 -7.26 0.60
C ASP A 479 4.06 -8.38 -0.32
N THR A 480 3.73 -8.09 -1.59
CA THR A 480 3.41 -9.12 -2.57
C THR A 480 4.64 -9.94 -3.00
N ASP A 481 5.82 -9.34 -3.06
CA ASP A 481 7.05 -10.05 -3.48
C ASP A 481 7.63 -10.95 -2.37
N ASN A 482 7.53 -10.55 -1.09
CA ASN A 482 8.04 -11.37 0.02
C ASN A 482 7.18 -12.58 0.36
N HIS A 483 5.90 -12.58 -0.02
CA HIS A 483 5.01 -13.73 0.21
C HIS A 483 5.21 -14.91 -0.74
N ILE A 484 6.05 -14.76 -1.78
CA ILE A 484 6.33 -15.83 -2.74
C ILE A 484 7.39 -16.84 -2.22
N ASN A 485 8.23 -16.48 -1.24
CA ASN A 485 9.45 -17.26 -0.93
C ASN A 485 9.55 -18.00 0.42
N VAL A 486 8.50 -18.07 1.25
CA VAL A 486 8.59 -18.89 2.49
C VAL A 486 7.33 -19.69 2.75
N SER A 487 7.27 -20.92 2.24
CA SER A 487 6.34 -21.94 2.73
C SER A 487 6.83 -23.37 2.46
N GLN A 488 7.75 -23.88 3.28
CA GLN A 488 7.82 -25.31 3.60
C GLN A 488 8.25 -25.55 5.07
N LYS A 489 7.46 -26.42 5.73
CA LYS A 489 7.66 -27.15 7.01
C LYS A 489 7.00 -26.62 8.31
N ALA A 490 5.90 -27.34 8.64
CA ALA A 490 5.10 -27.57 9.87
C ALA A 490 5.87 -27.58 11.22
N ALA A 491 5.31 -27.51 12.45
CA ALA A 491 4.02 -27.28 13.18
C ALA A 491 4.34 -27.49 14.71
N PRO A 492 3.42 -27.55 15.72
CA PRO A 492 2.16 -26.87 16.03
C PRO A 492 2.11 -26.17 17.43
N ALA A 493 0.94 -25.57 17.75
CA ALA A 493 0.44 -25.01 19.03
C ALA A 493 0.77 -23.52 19.29
N SER A 494 -0.17 -22.61 19.62
CA SER A 494 -1.50 -22.72 20.20
C SER A 494 -2.41 -21.54 19.78
N LYS A 495 -3.72 -21.74 19.94
CA LYS A 495 -4.87 -20.96 19.45
C LYS A 495 -4.85 -19.46 19.78
N VAL A 496 -4.80 -18.60 18.75
CA VAL A 496 -5.54 -17.32 18.68
C VAL A 496 -5.94 -17.08 17.22
N GLU A 497 -7.24 -16.93 16.96
CA GLU A 497 -7.83 -16.82 15.62
C GLU A 497 -7.56 -15.46 14.96
N TYR A 498 -6.73 -15.45 13.92
CA TYR A 498 -6.64 -14.35 12.96
C TYR A 498 -7.77 -14.47 11.91
N ARG A 499 -8.66 -13.46 11.78
CA ARG A 499 -9.57 -13.38 10.63
C ARG A 499 -8.84 -12.86 9.39
N LYS A 500 -8.43 -13.81 8.54
CA LYS A 500 -7.91 -13.62 7.18
C LYS A 500 -8.87 -12.78 6.33
N GLU A 501 -8.28 -12.02 5.42
CA GLU A 501 -8.89 -11.14 4.42
C GLU A 501 -10.07 -11.75 3.66
N ASP A 502 -11.14 -10.98 3.52
CA ASP A 502 -12.31 -11.33 2.72
C ASP A 502 -12.04 -11.06 1.23
N THR A 503 -11.15 -11.84 0.63
CA THR A 503 -11.53 -12.43 -0.65
C THR A 503 -12.64 -13.40 -0.29
N HIS A 504 -13.87 -13.06 -0.59
CA HIS A 504 -14.94 -14.03 -0.52
C HIS A 504 -15.35 -14.28 -1.96
N ALA A 505 -15.31 -15.55 -2.34
CA ALA A 505 -15.98 -16.07 -3.52
C ALA A 505 -17.37 -15.40 -3.61
N PRO A 506 -17.66 -14.62 -4.67
CA PRO A 506 -18.91 -13.85 -4.77
C PRO A 506 -20.16 -14.73 -4.70
N TYR A 507 -20.05 -15.96 -5.20
CA TYR A 507 -21.05 -17.00 -5.03
C TYR A 507 -20.60 -17.95 -3.92
N LYS A 508 -21.50 -18.25 -2.99
CA LYS A 508 -21.26 -19.24 -1.94
C LYS A 508 -22.00 -20.52 -2.27
N TRP A 509 -21.39 -21.65 -1.92
CA TRP A 509 -22.08 -22.93 -1.92
C TRP A 509 -23.19 -22.92 -0.86
N PRO A 510 -24.37 -23.53 -1.12
CA PRO A 510 -25.42 -23.69 -0.13
C PRO A 510 -24.90 -24.44 1.10
N VAL A 511 -25.31 -24.02 2.30
CA VAL A 511 -24.87 -24.64 3.56
C VAL A 511 -25.40 -26.08 3.67
N ASP A 512 -26.58 -26.30 3.14
CA ASP A 512 -27.33 -27.56 3.05
C ASP A 512 -27.09 -28.32 1.74
N LEU A 513 -26.05 -27.97 0.98
CA LEU A 513 -25.67 -28.69 -0.23
C LEU A 513 -25.46 -30.18 0.08
N ASP A 514 -26.21 -31.04 -0.62
CA ASP A 514 -25.92 -32.47 -0.69
C ASP A 514 -24.80 -32.69 -1.73
N PRO A 515 -23.57 -33.01 -1.30
CA PRO A 515 -22.44 -33.16 -2.21
C PRO A 515 -22.55 -34.41 -3.09
N PHE A 516 -23.48 -35.32 -2.80
CA PHE A 516 -23.75 -36.50 -3.61
C PHE A 516 -24.85 -36.27 -4.66
N ASN A 517 -25.59 -35.16 -4.60
CA ASN A 517 -26.56 -34.80 -5.64
C ASN A 517 -25.90 -33.92 -6.73
N ILE A 518 -24.97 -34.51 -7.49
CA ILE A 518 -24.17 -33.75 -8.45
C ILE A 518 -25.02 -33.05 -9.53
N GLU A 519 -26.16 -33.62 -9.90
CA GLU A 519 -27.04 -33.04 -10.93
C GLU A 519 -27.67 -31.72 -10.49
N SER A 520 -27.85 -31.50 -9.18
CA SER A 520 -28.50 -30.30 -8.68
C SER A 520 -27.65 -29.03 -8.80
N TYR A 521 -26.33 -29.16 -8.98
CA TYR A 521 -25.42 -28.02 -9.07
C TYR A 521 -24.56 -27.97 -10.34
N PHE A 522 -24.60 -28.99 -11.20
CA PHE A 522 -24.02 -28.94 -12.56
C PHE A 522 -25.04 -28.49 -13.63
N GLN A 523 -25.88 -27.49 -13.33
CA GLN A 523 -26.74 -26.91 -14.36
C GLN A 523 -25.90 -25.99 -15.25
N VAL A 524 -25.54 -26.48 -16.44
CA VAL A 524 -24.71 -25.75 -17.41
C VAL A 524 -25.49 -24.54 -17.94
N ASN A 525 -25.24 -23.37 -17.36
CA ASN A 525 -25.64 -22.09 -17.92
C ASN A 525 -24.48 -21.56 -18.77
N LYS A 526 -24.75 -20.88 -19.89
CA LYS A 526 -23.70 -20.10 -20.58
C LYS A 526 -23.23 -18.98 -19.65
N PRO A 527 -21.93 -18.59 -19.65
CA PRO A 527 -21.42 -17.50 -18.83
C PRO A 527 -22.05 -16.17 -19.27
N ASN A 528 -23.22 -15.87 -18.73
CA ASN A 528 -23.97 -14.63 -18.90
C ASN A 528 -24.17 -14.02 -17.52
N ALA A 529 -23.91 -12.72 -17.39
CA ALA A 529 -23.74 -11.98 -16.13
C ALA A 529 -24.99 -11.86 -15.20
N TRP A 530 -26.02 -12.68 -15.38
CA TRP A 530 -27.30 -12.55 -14.68
C TRP A 530 -27.90 -13.92 -14.36
N THR A 531 -27.38 -14.57 -13.32
CA THR A 531 -28.11 -15.61 -12.58
C THR A 531 -28.10 -15.26 -11.10
N LEU A 532 -29.23 -14.70 -10.62
CA LEU A 532 -29.51 -14.46 -9.20
C LEU A 532 -30.05 -15.74 -8.53
N SER A 533 -29.41 -16.88 -8.78
CA SER A 533 -29.59 -18.07 -7.96
C SER A 533 -28.45 -18.10 -6.96
N GLY A 534 -28.72 -18.27 -5.67
CA GLY A 534 -27.70 -18.38 -4.62
C GLY A 534 -26.80 -19.63 -4.70
N ALA A 535 -26.62 -20.21 -5.88
CA ALA A 535 -25.73 -21.33 -6.19
C ALA A 535 -24.53 -20.85 -7.02
N VAL A 536 -23.39 -21.51 -6.85
CA VAL A 536 -22.17 -21.23 -7.63
C VAL A 536 -22.38 -21.65 -9.09
N PRO A 537 -22.35 -20.73 -10.07
CA PRO A 537 -22.43 -21.13 -11.47
C PRO A 537 -21.18 -21.91 -11.89
N ILE A 538 -21.38 -22.95 -12.70
CA ILE A 538 -20.32 -23.85 -13.18
C ILE A 538 -20.36 -23.93 -14.70
N TYR A 539 -19.19 -23.82 -15.33
CA TYR A 539 -19.03 -23.86 -16.79
C TYR A 539 -18.07 -24.97 -17.20
N THR A 540 -18.13 -25.38 -18.47
CA THR A 540 -17.07 -26.22 -19.03
C THR A 540 -15.78 -25.40 -19.17
N PHE A 541 -14.63 -26.03 -19.01
CA PHE A 541 -13.35 -25.36 -19.23
C PHE A 541 -13.19 -24.91 -20.69
N GLN A 542 -13.81 -25.62 -21.63
CA GLN A 542 -13.85 -25.26 -23.05
C GLN A 542 -14.56 -23.92 -23.26
N ASP A 543 -15.73 -23.72 -22.66
CA ASP A 543 -16.48 -22.45 -22.75
C ASP A 543 -15.71 -21.31 -22.08
N PHE A 544 -15.05 -21.58 -20.95
CA PHE A 544 -14.20 -20.60 -20.28
C PHE A 544 -13.07 -20.15 -21.21
N VAL A 545 -12.31 -21.07 -21.81
CA VAL A 545 -11.21 -20.74 -22.74
C VAL A 545 -11.69 -19.96 -23.97
N LYS A 546 -12.90 -20.26 -24.48
CA LYS A 546 -13.52 -19.53 -25.61
C LYS A 546 -13.78 -18.05 -25.32
N LEU A 547 -13.76 -17.61 -24.05
CA LEU A 547 -13.89 -16.19 -23.70
C LEU A 547 -12.69 -15.34 -24.15
N ARG A 548 -11.52 -15.96 -24.41
CA ARG A 548 -10.34 -15.27 -24.95
C ARG A 548 -10.09 -15.71 -26.39
N LYS A 549 -10.38 -14.82 -27.34
CA LYS A 549 -10.34 -15.10 -28.79
C LYS A 549 -9.00 -15.66 -29.25
N GLU A 550 -7.91 -15.19 -28.67
CA GLU A 550 -6.53 -15.54 -28.99
C GLU A 550 -6.20 -17.01 -28.70
N VAL A 551 -6.96 -17.64 -27.80
CA VAL A 551 -6.81 -19.04 -27.35
C VAL A 551 -8.09 -19.85 -27.57
N ALA A 552 -9.09 -19.31 -28.24
CA ALA A 552 -10.35 -20.04 -28.46
C ALA A 552 -10.15 -21.31 -29.30
N PHE A 553 -9.14 -21.33 -30.17
CA PHE A 553 -8.82 -22.45 -31.07
C PHE A 553 -8.45 -23.76 -30.33
N MET A 554 -7.90 -23.67 -29.12
CA MET A 554 -7.52 -24.85 -28.33
C MET A 554 -8.68 -25.41 -27.49
N ALA A 555 -9.82 -24.73 -27.42
CA ALA A 555 -10.93 -25.16 -26.57
C ALA A 555 -11.49 -26.54 -26.96
N ASP A 556 -11.58 -26.83 -28.26
CA ASP A 556 -12.17 -28.08 -28.75
C ASP A 556 -11.23 -29.29 -28.56
N SER A 557 -9.95 -29.08 -28.22
CA SER A 557 -8.98 -30.14 -27.92
C SER A 557 -8.80 -30.40 -26.42
N LEU A 558 -9.44 -29.62 -25.55
CA LEU A 558 -9.41 -29.82 -24.10
C LEU A 558 -10.35 -30.96 -23.67
N GLU A 559 -9.96 -31.70 -22.65
CA GLU A 559 -10.79 -32.75 -22.08
C GLU A 559 -12.10 -32.17 -21.49
N SER A 560 -13.24 -32.75 -21.87
CA SER A 560 -14.58 -32.28 -21.48
C SER A 560 -14.93 -32.53 -20.00
N ILE A 561 -14.06 -33.24 -19.28
CA ILE A 561 -14.26 -33.55 -17.85
C ILE A 561 -13.91 -32.38 -16.93
N VAL A 562 -13.34 -31.30 -17.46
CA VAL A 562 -12.90 -30.14 -16.68
C VAL A 562 -13.96 -29.05 -16.67
N TYR A 563 -14.27 -28.58 -15.46
CA TYR A 563 -15.26 -27.56 -15.18
C TYR A 563 -14.63 -26.45 -14.34
N VAL A 564 -15.23 -25.27 -14.40
CA VAL A 564 -14.74 -24.06 -13.74
C VAL A 564 -15.89 -23.38 -13.00
N THR A 565 -15.68 -23.01 -11.74
CA THR A 565 -16.65 -22.18 -11.00
C THR A 565 -16.58 -20.73 -11.47
N GLU A 566 -17.70 -20.02 -11.43
CA GLU A 566 -17.72 -18.58 -11.74
C GLU A 566 -16.79 -17.78 -10.81
N ASN A 567 -16.65 -18.22 -9.56
CA ASN A 567 -15.73 -17.63 -8.60
C ASN A 567 -14.25 -17.78 -9.03
N PHE A 568 -13.93 -18.85 -9.74
CA PHE A 568 -12.60 -19.04 -10.32
C PHE A 568 -12.44 -18.27 -11.65
N ALA A 569 -13.52 -18.15 -12.43
CA ALA A 569 -13.54 -17.43 -13.70
C ALA A 569 -13.58 -15.89 -13.56
N GLN A 570 -14.14 -15.35 -12.47
CA GLN A 570 -14.27 -13.92 -12.21
C GLN A 570 -13.46 -13.48 -10.98
N GLN A 571 -12.58 -12.50 -11.13
CA GLN A 571 -12.29 -11.57 -10.05
C GLN A 571 -13.08 -10.28 -10.32
N ARG A 572 -14.01 -9.95 -9.43
CA ARG A 572 -14.34 -8.54 -9.23
C ARG A 572 -13.09 -7.90 -8.66
N ASP A 573 -12.48 -7.03 -9.45
CA ASP A 573 -11.54 -6.08 -8.89
C ASP A 573 -12.30 -5.21 -7.87
N ASN A 574 -12.16 -5.54 -6.59
CA ASN A 574 -12.76 -4.77 -5.50
C ASN A 574 -12.14 -3.35 -5.41
N ARG A 575 -11.12 -3.02 -6.23
CA ARG A 575 -10.52 -1.68 -6.31
C ARG A 575 -11.34 -0.69 -7.14
N MET A 576 -12.39 -1.13 -7.86
CA MET A 576 -13.14 -0.29 -8.79
C MET A 576 -14.66 -0.36 -8.53
N LEU A 577 -15.12 0.24 -7.41
CA LEU A 577 -16.54 0.50 -7.15
C LEU A 577 -17.12 1.42 -8.24
N GLY A 578 -17.69 0.86 -9.31
CA GLY A 578 -18.52 1.62 -10.25
C GLY A 578 -18.51 1.17 -11.72
N ARG A 579 -17.58 0.31 -12.16
CA ARG A 579 -17.65 -0.29 -13.51
C ARG A 579 -18.07 -1.76 -13.43
N ARG A 580 -18.87 -2.19 -14.41
CA ARG A 580 -19.32 -3.59 -14.58
C ARG A 580 -18.13 -4.52 -14.35
N ALA A 581 -18.28 -5.53 -13.49
CA ALA A 581 -17.30 -6.59 -13.35
C ALA A 581 -17.00 -7.16 -14.73
N SER A 582 -15.83 -6.85 -15.29
CA SER A 582 -15.39 -7.45 -16.53
C SER A 582 -14.97 -8.87 -16.20
N SER A 583 -15.48 -9.86 -16.95
CA SER A 583 -14.95 -11.22 -16.92
C SER A 583 -13.44 -11.16 -17.07
N VAL A 584 -12.71 -11.75 -16.12
CA VAL A 584 -11.24 -11.86 -16.23
C VAL A 584 -10.96 -12.72 -17.46
N LYS A 585 -10.09 -12.22 -18.35
CA LYS A 585 -9.73 -13.00 -19.54
C LYS A 585 -9.02 -14.28 -19.07
N PRO A 586 -9.39 -15.47 -19.58
CA PRO A 586 -8.66 -16.70 -19.32
C PRO A 586 -7.15 -16.52 -19.44
N PHE A 587 -6.39 -17.09 -18.51
CA PHE A 587 -4.93 -17.06 -18.46
C PHE A 587 -4.30 -15.68 -18.17
N SER A 588 -5.05 -14.68 -17.72
CA SER A 588 -4.45 -13.40 -17.31
C SER A 588 -3.77 -13.49 -15.95
N GLU A 589 -2.84 -12.59 -15.66
CA GLU A 589 -2.24 -12.38 -14.33
C GLU A 589 -3.31 -12.16 -13.23
N SER A 590 -4.41 -11.47 -13.55
CA SER A 590 -5.50 -11.20 -12.60
C SER A 590 -6.38 -12.42 -12.29
N GLN A 591 -6.17 -13.57 -12.93
CA GLN A 591 -6.94 -14.78 -12.65
C GLN A 591 -6.35 -15.49 -11.42
N THR A 592 -7.23 -15.83 -10.48
CA THR A 592 -6.88 -16.51 -9.21
C THR A 592 -5.98 -17.72 -9.47
N PRO A 593 -4.84 -17.84 -8.77
CA PRO A 593 -3.97 -18.99 -8.93
C PRO A 593 -4.69 -20.30 -8.60
N LEU A 594 -4.45 -21.33 -9.41
CA LEU A 594 -5.01 -22.65 -9.21
C LEU A 594 -4.17 -23.46 -8.22
N TYR A 595 -4.76 -23.83 -7.08
CA TYR A 595 -4.09 -24.63 -6.06
C TYR A 595 -4.67 -26.05 -5.97
N LYS A 596 -5.99 -26.16 -5.92
CA LYS A 596 -6.72 -27.42 -5.77
C LYS A 596 -7.94 -27.46 -6.69
N ALA A 597 -8.31 -28.67 -7.09
CA ALA A 597 -9.58 -28.95 -7.78
C ALA A 597 -10.38 -29.99 -7.01
N LEU A 598 -11.71 -29.91 -7.07
CA LEU A 598 -12.58 -30.99 -6.61
C LEU A 598 -12.69 -32.03 -7.73
N VAL A 599 -12.34 -33.26 -7.39
CA VAL A 599 -12.47 -34.44 -8.25
C VAL A 599 -13.67 -35.23 -7.77
N ILE A 600 -14.59 -35.47 -8.69
CA ILE A 600 -15.81 -36.25 -8.46
C ILE A 600 -15.72 -37.48 -9.33
N GLN A 601 -15.80 -38.67 -8.74
CA GLN A 601 -15.93 -39.92 -9.46
C GLN A 601 -17.34 -40.46 -9.25
N ASP A 602 -18.10 -40.59 -10.33
CA ASP A 602 -19.46 -41.14 -10.35
C ASP A 602 -19.47 -42.48 -11.08
N SER A 603 -19.97 -43.52 -10.42
CA SER A 603 -20.13 -44.86 -10.98
C SER A 603 -21.59 -45.31 -11.08
N ARG A 604 -22.56 -44.39 -10.96
CA ARG A 604 -24.01 -44.70 -11.05
C ARG A 604 -24.43 -45.19 -12.43
N SER A 605 -23.77 -44.73 -13.49
CA SER A 605 -24.07 -45.12 -14.89
C SER A 605 -23.49 -46.49 -15.30
N GLY A 606 -22.78 -47.19 -14.40
CA GLY A 606 -22.06 -48.44 -14.71
C GLY A 606 -20.72 -48.22 -15.40
N THR A 607 -20.42 -47.01 -15.87
CA THR A 607 -19.10 -46.55 -16.32
C THR A 607 -18.51 -45.59 -15.32
N LEU A 608 -17.18 -45.65 -15.11
CA LEU A 608 -16.48 -44.74 -14.21
C LEU A 608 -16.34 -43.36 -14.87
N GLU A 609 -17.20 -42.42 -14.48
CA GLU A 609 -17.16 -41.03 -14.92
C GLU A 609 -16.39 -40.17 -13.91
N GLN A 610 -15.52 -39.29 -14.40
CA GLN A 610 -14.78 -38.34 -13.57
C GLN A 610 -15.05 -36.91 -14.02
N LYS A 611 -15.20 -36.01 -13.05
CA LYS A 611 -15.31 -34.56 -13.25
C LYS A 611 -14.27 -33.86 -12.40
N VAL A 612 -13.60 -32.86 -12.96
CA VAL A 612 -12.60 -32.03 -12.30
C VAL A 612 -13.11 -30.60 -12.26
N LEU A 613 -13.39 -30.07 -11.09
CA LEU A 613 -13.91 -28.73 -10.88
C LEU A 613 -12.81 -27.82 -10.33
N LEU A 614 -12.39 -26.82 -11.11
CA LEU A 614 -11.43 -25.80 -10.71
C LEU A 614 -12.10 -24.80 -9.75
N LEU A 615 -11.50 -24.62 -8.58
CA LEU A 615 -12.09 -23.90 -7.45
C LEU A 615 -11.32 -22.61 -7.12
N HIS A 616 -12.05 -21.57 -6.71
CA HIS A 616 -11.48 -20.43 -5.99
C HIS A 616 -10.96 -20.87 -4.61
N LYS A 617 -9.95 -20.18 -4.07
CA LYS A 617 -9.32 -20.54 -2.79
C LYS A 617 -10.31 -20.67 -1.61
N ASP A 618 -11.37 -19.87 -1.58
CA ASP A 618 -12.39 -19.96 -0.51
C ASP A 618 -13.32 -21.16 -0.70
N GLU A 619 -13.54 -21.58 -1.95
CA GLU A 619 -14.34 -22.78 -2.25
C GLU A 619 -13.55 -24.05 -1.92
N VAL A 620 -12.23 -24.02 -2.07
CA VAL A 620 -11.35 -25.10 -1.59
C VAL A 620 -11.52 -25.30 -0.08
N LYS A 621 -11.60 -24.21 0.69
CA LYS A 621 -11.88 -24.29 2.13
C LYS A 621 -13.25 -24.91 2.39
N PHE A 622 -14.29 -24.44 1.71
CA PHE A 622 -15.64 -25.00 1.84
C PHE A 622 -15.65 -26.52 1.59
N TRP A 623 -15.07 -26.98 0.48
CA TRP A 623 -15.06 -28.40 0.14
C TRP A 623 -14.18 -29.23 1.07
N ARG A 624 -13.08 -28.69 1.59
CA ARG A 624 -12.29 -29.37 2.62
C ARG A 624 -13.09 -29.57 3.90
N ASP A 625 -13.70 -28.49 4.41
CA ASP A 625 -14.53 -28.53 5.62
C ASP A 625 -15.71 -29.52 5.42
N LYS A 626 -16.29 -29.58 4.21
CA LYS A 626 -17.38 -30.51 3.88
C LYS A 626 -16.93 -31.97 3.82
N LEU A 627 -15.76 -32.27 3.23
CA LEU A 627 -15.21 -33.64 3.21
C LEU A 627 -14.85 -34.12 4.62
N GLU A 628 -14.29 -33.25 5.46
CA GLU A 628 -14.02 -33.54 6.87
C GLU A 628 -15.32 -33.80 7.65
N GLU A 629 -16.37 -33.01 7.39
CA GLU A 629 -17.70 -33.21 7.97
C GLU A 629 -18.28 -34.59 7.59
N LEU A 630 -18.26 -34.94 6.30
CA LEU A 630 -18.73 -36.24 5.80
C LEU A 630 -17.97 -37.40 6.44
N HIS A 631 -16.65 -37.31 6.50
CA HIS A 631 -15.79 -38.31 7.13
C HIS A 631 -16.14 -38.48 8.62
N ARG A 632 -16.26 -37.38 9.37
CA ARG A 632 -16.62 -37.39 10.79
C ARG A 632 -18.00 -37.99 11.04
N LEU A 633 -18.96 -37.74 10.16
CA LEU A 633 -20.32 -38.27 10.25
C LEU A 633 -20.44 -39.71 9.72
N GLY A 634 -19.38 -40.29 9.16
CA GLY A 634 -19.43 -41.59 8.49
C GLY A 634 -20.35 -41.61 7.27
N LYS A 635 -20.65 -40.43 6.69
CA LYS A 635 -21.50 -40.30 5.52
C LYS A 635 -20.66 -40.52 4.27
N SER A 636 -20.96 -41.58 3.54
CA SER A 636 -20.37 -41.88 2.24
C SER A 636 -21.47 -42.29 1.25
N HIS A 637 -21.18 -42.18 -0.03
CA HIS A 637 -22.06 -42.65 -1.08
C HIS A 637 -21.42 -43.84 -1.80
N PRO A 638 -22.17 -44.95 -2.04
CA PRO A 638 -21.58 -46.18 -2.59
C PRO A 638 -21.05 -46.01 -4.02
N ALA A 639 -21.64 -45.07 -4.78
CA ALA A 639 -21.32 -44.85 -6.19
C ALA A 639 -20.72 -43.48 -6.50
N ILE A 640 -20.52 -42.60 -5.50
CA ILE A 640 -19.96 -41.27 -5.72
C ILE A 640 -18.81 -41.08 -4.73
N LYS A 641 -17.62 -40.83 -5.27
CA LYS A 641 -16.41 -40.52 -4.49
C LYS A 641 -16.00 -39.08 -4.75
N LEU A 642 -15.59 -38.40 -3.68
CA LEU A 642 -15.22 -36.99 -3.71
C LEU A 642 -13.82 -36.80 -3.11
N ALA A 643 -12.97 -36.07 -3.81
CA ALA A 643 -11.64 -35.74 -3.29
C ALA A 643 -11.14 -34.39 -3.80
N LEU A 644 -10.27 -33.75 -3.04
CA LEU A 644 -9.52 -32.58 -3.49
C LEU A 644 -8.17 -33.02 -4.03
N TYR A 645 -7.89 -32.69 -5.30
CA TYR A 645 -6.59 -32.88 -5.91
C TYR A 645 -5.73 -31.64 -5.74
N ASP A 646 -4.52 -31.81 -5.22
CA ASP A 646 -3.54 -30.74 -5.02
C ASP A 646 -2.52 -30.73 -6.16
N PHE A 647 -2.49 -29.64 -6.93
CA PHE A 647 -1.61 -29.53 -8.09
C PHE A 647 -0.13 -29.37 -7.70
N GLY A 648 0.16 -28.82 -6.53
CA GLY A 648 1.54 -28.61 -6.06
C GLY A 648 2.20 -29.91 -5.60
N THR A 649 1.49 -30.68 -4.77
CA THR A 649 1.98 -31.93 -4.18
C THR A 649 1.59 -33.17 -4.99
N ARG A 650 0.69 -33.03 -5.97
CA ARG A 650 0.08 -34.14 -6.74
C ARG A 650 -0.60 -35.18 -5.85
N SER A 651 -1.15 -34.73 -4.72
CA SER A 651 -1.81 -35.57 -3.72
C SER A 651 -3.35 -35.45 -3.77
N VAL A 652 -4.04 -36.42 -3.18
CA VAL A 652 -5.50 -36.50 -3.11
C VAL A 652 -5.94 -36.48 -1.65
N GLU A 653 -6.81 -35.54 -1.29
CA GLU A 653 -7.44 -35.44 0.04
C GLU A 653 -8.92 -35.85 -0.05
N GLY A 654 -9.35 -36.81 0.78
CA GLY A 654 -10.73 -37.33 0.75
C GLY A 654 -10.77 -38.78 0.29
N ASP A 655 -11.74 -39.12 -0.58
CA ASP A 655 -11.89 -40.48 -1.06
C ASP A 655 -10.71 -40.92 -1.94
N LYS A 656 -10.36 -42.21 -1.86
CA LYS A 656 -9.43 -42.82 -2.81
C LYS A 656 -10.11 -42.97 -4.17
N ILE A 657 -9.77 -42.04 -5.06
CA ILE A 657 -10.25 -41.97 -6.44
C ILE A 657 -9.20 -42.61 -7.35
N GLU A 658 -9.65 -43.52 -8.21
CA GLU A 658 -8.79 -44.17 -9.21
C GLU A 658 -8.62 -43.23 -10.40
N GLN A 659 -7.40 -42.82 -10.69
CA GLN A 659 -7.13 -41.86 -11.76
C GLN A 659 -7.16 -42.57 -13.12
N ASN A 660 -8.05 -42.17 -14.02
CA ASN A 660 -8.11 -42.73 -15.37
C ASN A 660 -7.28 -41.91 -16.38
N ALA A 661 -7.14 -42.43 -17.61
CA ALA A 661 -6.35 -41.78 -18.65
C ALA A 661 -6.90 -40.41 -19.10
N LYS A 662 -8.20 -40.15 -18.96
CA LYS A 662 -8.78 -38.82 -19.24
C LYS A 662 -8.42 -37.83 -18.13
N PHE A 663 -8.45 -38.26 -16.88
CA PHE A 663 -8.02 -37.45 -15.74
C PHE A 663 -6.56 -37.03 -15.85
N GLN A 664 -5.64 -37.96 -16.15
CA GLN A 664 -4.22 -37.62 -16.32
C GLN A 664 -4.01 -36.59 -17.43
N ARG A 665 -4.68 -36.77 -18.57
CA ARG A 665 -4.62 -35.80 -19.68
C ARG A 665 -5.21 -34.45 -19.30
N ALA A 666 -6.32 -34.42 -18.56
CA ALA A 666 -6.91 -33.18 -18.07
C ALA A 666 -5.96 -32.43 -17.12
N ILE A 667 -5.34 -33.13 -16.15
CA ILE A 667 -4.37 -32.52 -15.23
C ILE A 667 -3.15 -31.98 -15.99
N MET A 668 -2.63 -32.73 -16.96
CA MET A 668 -1.54 -32.27 -17.83
C MET A 668 -1.93 -31.00 -18.61
N GLN A 669 -3.12 -30.97 -19.22
CA GLN A 669 -3.64 -29.79 -19.93
C GLN A 669 -3.80 -28.60 -18.98
N ILE A 670 -4.28 -28.81 -17.75
CA ILE A 670 -4.42 -27.77 -16.73
C ILE A 670 -3.04 -27.24 -16.29
N ASN A 671 -2.07 -28.11 -16.03
CA ASN A 671 -0.71 -27.71 -15.66
C ASN A 671 -0.05 -26.89 -16.76
N PHE A 672 -0.25 -27.30 -18.01
CA PHE A 672 0.23 -26.56 -19.16
C PHE A 672 -0.45 -25.20 -19.30
N THR A 673 -1.77 -25.14 -19.23
CA THR A 673 -2.56 -23.94 -19.56
C THR A 673 -2.76 -22.96 -18.42
N MET A 674 -3.01 -23.45 -17.22
CA MET A 674 -3.34 -22.64 -16.05
C MET A 674 -2.12 -22.34 -15.19
N ARG A 675 -1.14 -23.26 -15.16
CA ARG A 675 0.05 -23.11 -14.33
C ARG A 675 1.30 -22.73 -15.12
N GLY A 676 1.31 -22.90 -16.45
CA GLY A 676 2.48 -22.61 -17.28
C GLY A 676 3.68 -23.51 -16.95
N GLU A 677 3.45 -24.74 -16.48
CA GLU A 677 4.52 -25.69 -16.14
C GLU A 677 5.41 -25.94 -17.36
N LEU A 678 6.73 -25.99 -17.13
CA LEU A 678 7.76 -26.15 -18.16
C LEU A 678 8.41 -27.54 -18.19
N SER A 679 8.17 -28.37 -17.18
CA SER A 679 8.82 -29.67 -16.98
C SER A 679 7.82 -30.81 -17.00
N TYR A 680 8.07 -31.81 -17.85
CA TYR A 680 7.16 -32.93 -18.09
C TYR A 680 7.94 -34.24 -18.24
N SER A 681 7.38 -35.33 -17.72
CA SER A 681 7.96 -36.66 -17.92
C SER A 681 7.97 -37.02 -19.42
N SER A 682 8.82 -37.97 -19.83
CA SER A 682 8.88 -38.38 -21.24
C SER A 682 7.55 -38.95 -21.77
N GLU A 683 6.71 -39.49 -20.89
CA GLU A 683 5.37 -39.97 -21.24
C GLU A 683 4.37 -38.81 -21.38
N ASP A 684 4.41 -37.86 -20.45
CA ASP A 684 3.59 -36.64 -20.53
C ASP A 684 3.95 -35.80 -21.75
N GLN A 685 5.25 -35.71 -22.13
CA GLN A 685 5.69 -35.01 -23.34
C GLN A 685 5.07 -35.59 -24.60
N LYS A 686 4.88 -36.92 -24.69
CA LYS A 686 4.22 -37.55 -25.85
C LYS A 686 2.74 -37.19 -25.91
N SER A 687 2.07 -37.21 -24.76
CA SER A 687 0.66 -36.83 -24.64
C SER A 687 0.47 -35.33 -24.95
N LEU A 688 1.35 -34.49 -24.44
CA LEU A 688 1.38 -33.05 -24.70
C LEU A 688 1.67 -32.75 -26.18
N GLN A 689 2.61 -33.48 -26.78
CA GLN A 689 2.92 -33.38 -28.22
C GLN A 689 1.68 -33.67 -29.07
N SER A 690 1.02 -34.80 -28.83
CA SER A 690 -0.19 -35.19 -29.58
C SER A 690 -1.30 -34.13 -29.46
N TRP A 691 -1.44 -33.54 -28.28
CA TRP A 691 -2.41 -32.47 -28.05
C TRP A 691 -2.03 -31.15 -28.74
N ILE A 692 -0.75 -30.75 -28.71
CA ILE A 692 -0.23 -29.59 -29.44
C ILE A 692 -0.40 -29.76 -30.95
N GLU A 693 -0.16 -30.95 -31.48
CA GLU A 693 -0.38 -31.27 -32.90
C GLU A 693 -1.85 -31.11 -33.29
N ALA A 694 -2.77 -31.60 -32.45
CA ALA A 694 -4.21 -31.44 -32.67
C ALA A 694 -4.69 -29.97 -32.60
N ALA A 695 -4.09 -29.16 -31.74
CA ALA A 695 -4.43 -27.73 -31.59
C ALA A 695 -3.74 -26.82 -32.62
N GLY A 696 -2.74 -27.32 -33.36
CA GLY A 696 -1.92 -26.53 -34.27
C GLY A 696 -0.62 -26.03 -33.59
N PRO A 697 0.54 -26.65 -33.87
CA PRO A 697 1.79 -26.41 -33.13
C PRO A 697 2.27 -24.96 -33.12
N ILE A 698 2.17 -24.27 -34.26
CA ILE A 698 2.65 -22.88 -34.41
C ILE A 698 1.77 -21.92 -33.60
N GLN A 699 0.44 -22.06 -33.71
CA GLN A 699 -0.51 -21.20 -33.02
C GLN A 699 -0.48 -21.45 -31.50
N MET A 700 -0.37 -22.72 -31.11
CA MET A 700 -0.26 -23.13 -29.71
C MET A 700 1.04 -22.64 -29.07
N ARG A 701 2.16 -22.66 -29.80
CA ARG A 701 3.43 -22.09 -29.34
C ARG A 701 3.32 -20.59 -29.09
N LYS A 702 2.76 -19.85 -30.05
CA LYS A 702 2.56 -18.40 -29.93
C LYS A 702 1.66 -18.06 -28.74
N ALA A 703 0.54 -18.78 -28.59
CA ALA A 703 -0.34 -18.64 -27.44
C ALA A 703 0.37 -18.97 -26.12
N PHE A 704 1.21 -20.01 -26.09
CA PHE A 704 1.97 -20.34 -24.90
C PHE A 704 2.96 -19.23 -24.54
N GLU A 705 3.80 -18.79 -25.47
CA GLU A 705 4.83 -17.77 -25.22
C GLU A 705 4.23 -16.40 -24.86
N GLU A 706 3.25 -15.92 -25.63
CA GLU A 706 2.72 -14.56 -25.51
C GLU A 706 1.64 -14.40 -24.43
N ILE A 707 0.98 -15.51 -24.05
CA ILE A 707 -0.19 -15.48 -23.15
C ILE A 707 0.05 -16.33 -21.90
N ILE A 708 0.28 -17.64 -22.05
CA ILE A 708 0.29 -18.55 -20.90
C ILE A 708 1.56 -18.38 -20.07
N HIS A 709 2.72 -18.38 -20.72
CA HIS A 709 4.03 -18.30 -20.09
C HIS A 709 4.36 -16.88 -19.64
N LYS A 710 4.14 -15.87 -20.49
CA LYS A 710 4.39 -14.46 -20.16
C LYS A 710 3.66 -14.01 -18.89
N GLU A 711 2.41 -14.43 -18.69
CA GLU A 711 1.56 -14.03 -17.56
C GLU A 711 1.79 -14.88 -16.30
N ARG A 712 2.55 -15.98 -16.40
CA ARG A 712 2.74 -16.97 -15.30
C ARG A 712 4.20 -17.27 -14.95
N SER A 713 5.17 -16.76 -15.70
CA SER A 713 6.64 -16.77 -15.50
C SER A 713 7.18 -17.80 -14.49
N VAL A 714 7.10 -19.09 -14.83
CA VAL A 714 7.54 -20.21 -13.95
C VAL A 714 8.98 -20.67 -14.21
N GLY A 715 9.81 -19.85 -14.86
CA GLY A 715 11.20 -20.18 -15.20
C GLY A 715 11.54 -19.89 -16.66
N CYS A 716 12.71 -20.33 -17.12
CA CYS A 716 13.16 -20.09 -18.48
C CYS A 716 12.49 -21.07 -19.46
N TYR A 717 11.72 -20.55 -20.43
CA TYR A 717 11.13 -21.35 -21.50
C TYR A 717 12.19 -21.96 -22.42
N GLN A 718 13.28 -21.24 -22.70
CA GLN A 718 14.37 -21.76 -23.52
C GLN A 718 15.06 -22.93 -22.81
N GLY A 719 15.22 -24.04 -23.53
CA GLY A 719 15.79 -25.28 -23.00
C GLY A 719 14.80 -26.15 -22.21
N SER A 720 13.52 -25.77 -22.12
CA SER A 720 12.50 -26.54 -21.39
C SER A 720 12.00 -27.78 -22.14
N ASP A 721 11.32 -28.67 -21.40
CA ASP A 721 10.62 -29.82 -21.99
C ASP A 721 9.50 -29.35 -22.93
N VAL A 722 8.85 -28.23 -22.60
CA VAL A 722 7.77 -27.66 -23.42
C VAL A 722 8.31 -27.15 -24.76
N GLU A 723 9.40 -26.37 -24.76
CA GLU A 723 10.03 -25.89 -26.00
C GLU A 723 10.44 -27.08 -26.88
N THR A 724 11.05 -28.11 -26.28
CA THR A 724 11.41 -29.36 -26.95
C THR A 724 10.19 -30.04 -27.57
N THR A 725 9.08 -30.06 -26.85
CA THR A 725 7.80 -30.66 -27.30
C THR A 725 7.21 -29.88 -28.47
N PHE A 726 7.24 -28.54 -28.44
CA PHE A 726 6.81 -27.71 -29.56
C PHE A 726 7.64 -27.95 -30.81
N PHE A 727 8.98 -28.03 -30.70
CA PHE A 727 9.82 -28.35 -31.84
C PHE A 727 9.54 -29.73 -32.43
N LYS A 728 9.27 -30.73 -31.59
CA LYS A 728 8.86 -32.07 -32.05
C LYS A 728 7.50 -32.03 -32.76
N ALA A 729 6.50 -31.38 -32.17
CA ALA A 729 5.16 -31.24 -32.74
C ALA A 729 5.17 -30.48 -34.08
N ALA A 730 6.00 -29.44 -34.21
CA ALA A 730 6.17 -28.67 -35.44
C ALA A 730 7.10 -29.36 -36.46
N ARG A 731 7.61 -30.56 -36.16
CA ARG A 731 8.56 -31.32 -37.00
C ARG A 731 9.81 -30.52 -37.39
N VAL A 732 10.27 -29.64 -36.51
CA VAL A 732 11.48 -28.83 -36.75
C VAL A 732 12.72 -29.72 -36.54
N PRO A 733 13.57 -29.87 -37.58
CA PRO A 733 14.82 -30.61 -37.50
C PRO A 733 15.73 -30.12 -36.36
N LEU A 734 16.49 -31.04 -35.75
CA LEU A 734 17.30 -30.74 -34.56
C LEU A 734 18.39 -29.68 -34.85
N ASP A 735 18.90 -29.65 -36.07
CA ASP A 735 19.91 -28.75 -36.61
C ASP A 735 19.42 -27.31 -36.82
N MET A 736 18.10 -27.09 -36.91
CA MET A 736 17.50 -25.75 -37.04
C MET A 736 17.10 -25.14 -35.69
N ARG A 737 17.40 -25.80 -34.56
CA ARG A 737 17.13 -25.30 -33.20
C ARG A 737 18.30 -24.43 -32.72
N ILE A 738 18.44 -23.22 -33.27
CA ILE A 738 19.48 -22.28 -32.85
C ILE A 738 19.18 -21.82 -31.42
N ARG A 739 20.10 -22.12 -30.48
CA ARG A 739 20.11 -21.56 -29.12
C ARG A 739 20.97 -20.30 -29.14
N VAL A 740 20.37 -19.13 -28.91
CA VAL A 740 21.08 -17.86 -28.64
C VAL A 740 21.03 -17.62 -27.14
#